data_AF-A0A0M3QES0-F1
#
_entry.id   AF-A0A0M3QES0-F1
#
_cell.length_a   1.000
_cell.length_b   1.000
_cell.length_c   1.000
_cell.angle_alpha   90.00
_cell.angle_beta   90.00
_cell.angle_gamma   90.00
#
_symmetry.space_group_name_H-M   'P 1'
#
loop_
_entity.id
_entity.type
_entity.pdbx_description
1 polymer ?
#
loop_
_entity_poly.entity_id
_entity_poly.type
_entity_poly.pdbx_seq_one_letter_code
_entity_poly.pdbx_strand_id
1 'polypeptide(L)'
;MAVQKKMNSFLACAVLVVLTSVILSACGSDSNSTPPVQQPVVTEPTVSVKDTSGAAVEGATVFAIPASDVADLAAQPLTLVAGNYTAEALNVDEPLEDLVNGKYTPAGGGVATYISAVTDAEGTAVLTGLAVDTTEYFIYVAPATADHLPGGSLCRNAVTGASLDNTVTAIEVSTTPSATATYIGSSDCLVCHVDYADQKKTAHKHGIMVPGAPSALQDLSEFGPTAGVYNYMAGIEKFEVVGGTTVWFYDYDASRGFDKFKTSESDPTAVMTDAIYATVRAFKDVDGKYKMEFTNVINPADPNSPLIREVLLNYGGGVYKQRYLTSFSPSESLHMLPLQFNASGDETNADRTRKVWRDYHLDWWLAVNTVTPANSTLNLLPGASKSFDLNCASCHFTGFSIAKNATTLDYTASAVADANGEIHPLTGVQQELNVGCETCHGPGSEHQAAGGLGEFIVTPGNLTAERESVICGQCHSRPKGTYDGVTGNDSPLNADGKMLFPGTSRADYLAGQTSRNDATTSDLWADQHSKSHHQQYTDFIASAKYRNGSALKTCTACHDVHAPGTDRHQLSGTTDNTLCLSCHTDVVSGDHQVAKIGSALHSGAPALCIDCHSVKTAKSGAGEQTWNGGDISSHRFDVPRVATTTDAMPIPFNNSCGVCH
;
A
#
# COMPACT_ATOMS: atom_id res chain seq x y z
N MET A 1 -26.00 -43.06 47.87
CA MET A 1 -24.68 -43.73 47.91
C MET A 1 -23.62 -42.64 47.76
N ALA A 2 -22.64 -42.63 48.67
CA ALA A 2 -21.70 -41.54 49.05
C ALA A 2 -21.14 -40.70 47.86
N VAL A 3 -21.09 -39.36 47.85
CA VAL A 3 -20.66 -38.31 48.80
C VAL A 3 -19.13 -38.14 48.93
N GLN A 4 -18.65 -37.06 48.31
CA GLN A 4 -17.59 -36.09 48.67
C GLN A 4 -16.22 -36.57 49.19
N LYS A 5 -15.17 -35.99 48.60
CA LYS A 5 -14.09 -35.35 49.38
C LYS A 5 -13.46 -34.15 48.64
N LYS A 6 -13.57 -32.99 49.32
CA LYS A 6 -12.86 -31.71 49.10
C LYS A 6 -11.43 -31.82 49.62
N MET A 7 -10.55 -30.90 49.19
CA MET A 7 -9.71 -30.11 50.11
C MET A 7 -9.21 -28.83 49.43
N ASN A 8 -9.52 -27.68 50.03
CA ASN A 8 -9.08 -26.33 49.71
C ASN A 8 -8.34 -25.75 50.94
N SER A 9 -7.29 -24.97 50.65
CA SER A 9 -6.84 -23.71 51.26
C SER A 9 -6.41 -23.56 52.74
N PHE A 10 -5.20 -22.96 52.88
CA PHE A 10 -4.77 -21.81 53.71
C PHE A 10 -5.22 -21.68 55.18
N LEU A 11 -4.26 -21.45 56.11
CA LEU A 11 -3.94 -20.12 56.69
C LEU A 11 -2.83 -20.19 57.77
N ALA A 12 -2.16 -19.05 57.94
CA ALA A 12 -1.01 -18.75 58.80
C ALA A 12 -1.33 -18.46 60.29
N CYS A 13 -0.28 -18.50 61.13
CA CYS A 13 -0.03 -17.71 62.36
C CYS A 13 1.36 -18.13 62.92
N ALA A 14 2.21 -17.39 63.64
CA ALA A 14 2.52 -15.98 63.86
C ALA A 14 3.38 -15.94 65.16
N VAL A 15 4.51 -15.21 65.15
CA VAL A 15 5.13 -14.46 66.29
C VAL A 15 5.95 -15.24 67.36
N LEU A 16 7.26 -14.94 67.53
CA LEU A 16 7.81 -14.02 68.57
C LEU A 16 9.36 -13.90 68.53
N VAL A 17 9.79 -12.67 68.83
CA VAL A 17 11.10 -11.99 68.88
C VAL A 17 12.07 -12.49 69.96
N VAL A 18 13.40 -12.45 69.70
CA VAL A 18 14.43 -11.98 70.68
C VAL A 18 15.57 -11.23 69.96
N LEU A 19 15.75 -9.95 70.34
CA LEU A 19 16.92 -9.11 70.13
C LEU A 19 18.00 -9.43 71.19
N THR A 20 19.28 -9.40 70.82
CA THR A 20 20.29 -8.62 71.57
C THR A 20 21.54 -8.38 70.72
N SER A 21 22.06 -7.17 70.87
CA SER A 21 23.14 -6.55 70.13
C SER A 21 24.32 -6.19 71.06
N VAL A 22 25.47 -5.93 70.43
CA VAL A 22 26.66 -5.15 70.88
C VAL A 22 27.80 -5.96 71.55
N ILE A 23 28.98 -5.98 70.90
CA ILE A 23 30.21 -5.22 71.25
C ILE A 23 31.25 -5.31 70.10
N LEU A 24 31.89 -4.16 69.83
CA LEU A 24 32.93 -3.81 68.83
C LEU A 24 34.23 -4.63 68.89
N SER A 25 34.91 -4.82 67.74
CA SER A 25 36.20 -4.16 67.42
C SER A 25 36.83 -4.57 66.07
N ALA A 26 36.97 -3.56 65.21
CA ALA A 26 38.16 -3.16 64.43
C ALA A 26 38.90 -4.13 63.49
N CYS A 27 38.79 -3.78 62.19
CA CYS A 27 39.86 -3.55 61.21
C CYS A 27 40.73 -4.70 60.68
N GLY A 28 40.63 -4.91 59.35
CA GLY A 28 41.59 -5.66 58.53
C GLY A 28 41.08 -5.77 57.09
N SER A 29 41.18 -4.68 56.35
CA SER A 29 40.79 -4.53 54.94
C SER A 29 41.72 -5.30 54.01
N ASP A 30 41.16 -6.12 53.12
CA ASP A 30 41.61 -6.31 51.74
C ASP A 30 40.45 -6.90 50.92
N SER A 31 39.58 -6.02 50.42
CA SER A 31 38.55 -6.37 49.43
C SER A 31 38.84 -5.59 48.14
N ASN A 32 39.88 -6.04 47.44
CA ASN A 32 40.12 -5.66 46.05
C ASN A 32 40.14 -6.91 45.19
N SER A 33 39.03 -7.65 45.19
CA SER A 33 38.72 -8.60 44.13
C SER A 33 37.46 -8.10 43.46
N THR A 34 37.66 -7.35 42.37
CA THR A 34 36.67 -7.21 41.33
C THR A 34 36.24 -8.64 40.94
N PRO A 35 34.94 -8.97 40.88
CA PRO A 35 34.53 -10.27 40.36
C PRO A 35 35.13 -10.43 38.95
N PRO A 36 35.60 -11.62 38.57
CA PRO A 36 36.17 -11.82 37.24
C PRO A 36 35.11 -11.37 36.22
N VAL A 37 35.50 -10.45 35.34
CA VAL A 37 34.70 -10.11 34.15
C VAL A 37 34.52 -11.43 33.42
N GLN A 38 33.31 -11.97 33.49
CA GLN A 38 32.95 -13.17 32.74
C GLN A 38 33.12 -12.78 31.27
N GLN A 39 34.15 -13.32 30.63
CA GLN A 39 34.37 -13.14 29.19
C GLN A 39 33.06 -13.56 28.49
N PRO A 40 32.54 -12.75 27.55
CA PRO A 40 31.39 -13.16 26.77
C PRO A 40 31.69 -14.52 26.17
N VAL A 41 30.80 -15.48 26.39
CA VAL A 41 30.88 -16.75 25.65
C VAL A 41 30.62 -16.36 24.19
N VAL A 42 31.63 -16.51 23.35
CA VAL A 42 31.58 -16.19 21.92
C VAL A 42 31.35 -17.49 21.16
N THR A 43 30.45 -17.44 20.18
CA THR A 43 30.24 -18.55 19.25
C THR A 43 30.86 -18.25 17.90
N GLU A 44 31.00 -19.33 17.13
CA GLU A 44 31.27 -19.29 15.70
C GLU A 44 30.02 -19.82 14.98
N PRO A 45 28.88 -19.10 15.07
CA PRO A 45 27.66 -19.56 14.45
C PRO A 45 27.88 -19.60 12.94
N THR A 46 27.61 -20.78 12.38
CA THR A 46 27.80 -21.06 10.97
C THR A 46 26.46 -20.84 10.28
N VAL A 47 26.43 -20.01 9.24
CA VAL A 47 25.27 -19.82 8.37
C VAL A 47 25.52 -20.46 7.02
N SER A 48 24.46 -20.96 6.37
CA SER A 48 24.48 -21.45 5.00
C SER A 48 23.48 -20.63 4.18
N VAL A 49 24.00 -19.82 3.26
CA VAL A 49 23.25 -18.96 2.37
C VAL A 49 23.00 -19.71 1.06
N LYS A 50 21.73 -19.87 0.74
CA LYS A 50 21.28 -20.46 -0.52
C LYS A 50 20.27 -19.55 -1.19
N ASP A 51 20.15 -19.67 -2.49
CA ASP A 51 19.07 -19.02 -3.22
C ASP A 51 17.77 -19.83 -3.13
N THR A 52 16.70 -19.29 -3.70
CA THR A 52 15.37 -19.90 -3.77
C THR A 52 15.32 -21.21 -4.57
N SER A 53 16.38 -21.54 -5.32
CA SER A 53 16.54 -22.85 -5.99
C SER A 53 17.28 -23.89 -5.12
N GLY A 54 17.89 -23.43 -4.04
CA GLY A 54 18.74 -24.23 -3.16
C GLY A 54 20.21 -24.26 -3.57
N ALA A 55 20.61 -23.46 -4.58
CA ALA A 55 22.00 -23.29 -4.96
C ALA A 55 22.76 -22.47 -3.89
N ALA A 56 24.02 -22.84 -3.65
CA ALA A 56 24.88 -22.10 -2.73
C ALA A 56 25.23 -20.72 -3.31
N VAL A 57 25.17 -19.68 -2.48
CA VAL A 57 25.53 -18.33 -2.88
C VAL A 57 26.93 -18.02 -2.37
N GLU A 58 27.91 -18.07 -3.27
CA GLU A 58 29.32 -17.78 -2.97
C GLU A 58 29.59 -16.26 -2.95
N GLY A 59 30.47 -15.82 -2.05
CA GLY A 59 30.98 -14.44 -2.01
C GLY A 59 30.01 -13.41 -1.43
N ALA A 60 28.78 -13.77 -1.10
CA ALA A 60 27.86 -12.90 -0.37
C ALA A 60 28.39 -12.57 1.03
N THR A 61 28.25 -11.31 1.45
CA THR A 61 28.62 -10.85 2.80
C THR A 61 27.41 -10.91 3.71
N VAL A 62 27.51 -11.67 4.80
CA VAL A 62 26.49 -11.77 5.85
C VAL A 62 26.85 -10.82 6.98
N PHE A 63 25.93 -9.94 7.36
CA PHE A 63 26.06 -9.00 8.47
C PHE A 63 25.13 -9.39 9.61
N ALA A 64 25.66 -9.36 10.84
CA ALA A 64 24.86 -9.35 12.06
C ALA A 64 24.72 -7.90 12.56
N ILE A 65 23.60 -7.27 12.21
CA ILE A 65 23.30 -5.88 12.55
C ILE A 65 22.69 -5.85 13.97
N PRO A 66 23.28 -5.15 14.95
CA PRO A 66 22.71 -5.08 16.29
C PRO A 66 21.29 -4.50 16.27
N ALA A 67 20.36 -5.17 16.96
CA ALA A 67 18.98 -4.71 17.11
C ALA A 67 18.88 -3.29 17.72
N SER A 68 19.82 -2.95 18.61
CA SER A 68 19.93 -1.60 19.20
C SER A 68 20.21 -0.53 18.15
N ASP A 69 21.00 -0.84 17.13
CA ASP A 69 21.37 0.12 16.08
C ASP A 69 20.19 0.40 15.14
N VAL A 70 19.38 -0.63 14.86
CA VAL A 70 18.11 -0.47 14.15
C VAL A 70 17.12 0.35 14.97
N ALA A 71 17.08 0.16 16.30
CA ALA A 71 16.25 0.96 17.20
C ALA A 71 16.72 2.43 17.28
N ASP A 72 18.03 2.67 17.31
CA ASP A 72 18.63 4.01 17.28
C ASP A 72 18.27 4.76 15.99
N LEU A 73 18.34 4.07 14.84
CA LEU A 73 17.89 4.58 13.55
C LEU A 73 16.38 4.86 13.56
N ALA A 74 15.57 3.92 14.09
CA ALA A 74 14.13 4.07 14.17
C ALA A 74 13.68 5.28 15.03
N ALA A 75 14.47 5.65 16.04
CA ALA A 75 14.22 6.82 16.87
C ALA A 75 14.42 8.14 16.11
N GLN A 76 15.10 8.13 14.96
CA GLN A 76 15.20 9.30 14.10
C GLN A 76 13.85 9.58 13.43
N PRO A 77 13.37 10.83 13.47
CA PRO A 77 12.08 11.18 12.90
C PRO A 77 12.12 11.07 11.37
N LEU A 78 11.18 10.31 10.82
CA LEU A 78 10.85 10.40 9.40
C LEU A 78 9.90 11.58 9.20
N THR A 79 10.47 12.75 8.94
CA THR A 79 9.64 13.90 8.59
C THR A 79 9.26 13.77 7.14
N LEU A 80 8.03 13.34 6.84
CA LEU A 80 7.44 13.41 5.50
C LEU A 80 7.19 14.88 5.15
N VAL A 81 8.12 15.52 4.46
CA VAL A 81 7.98 16.91 4.01
C VAL A 81 7.38 16.89 2.61
N ALA A 82 6.47 17.82 2.33
CA ALA A 82 6.00 18.04 0.96
C ALA A 82 7.17 18.45 0.06
N GLY A 83 7.43 17.68 -1.00
CA GLY A 83 8.45 18.00 -2.00
C GLY A 83 9.56 16.96 -2.08
N ASN A 84 10.50 17.20 -2.99
CA ASN A 84 11.60 16.29 -3.32
C ASN A 84 12.49 16.05 -2.09
N TYR A 85 12.77 14.79 -1.77
CA TYR A 85 14.02 14.48 -1.09
C TYR A 85 15.07 14.36 -2.18
N THR A 86 16.26 14.88 -1.92
CA THR A 86 17.40 14.32 -2.65
C THR A 86 17.72 12.97 -2.01
N ALA A 87 18.33 12.04 -2.75
CA ALA A 87 18.73 10.75 -2.19
C ALA A 87 19.65 10.92 -0.96
N GLU A 88 20.35 12.05 -0.84
CA GLU A 88 21.17 12.40 0.33
C GLU A 88 20.36 12.82 1.58
N ALA A 89 19.05 13.10 1.44
CA ALA A 89 18.22 13.60 2.54
C ALA A 89 17.50 12.49 3.34
N LEU A 90 17.52 11.25 2.86
CA LEU A 90 16.91 10.10 3.54
C LEU A 90 17.98 9.03 3.76
N ASN A 91 18.52 9.02 4.97
CA ASN A 91 19.51 8.04 5.42
C ASN A 91 19.01 7.27 6.65
N VAL A 92 17.72 7.33 6.94
CA VAL A 92 17.11 6.65 8.09
C VAL A 92 15.79 5.98 7.71
N ASP A 93 15.47 5.83 6.44
CA ASP A 93 14.20 5.26 5.97
C ASP A 93 14.34 3.84 5.41
N GLU A 94 15.55 3.31 5.31
CA GLU A 94 15.84 1.91 5.00
C GLU A 94 16.47 1.23 6.25
N PRO A 95 15.68 0.55 7.10
CA PRO A 95 16.11 0.14 8.44
C PRO A 95 17.37 -0.73 8.49
N LEU A 96 17.69 -1.48 7.44
CA LEU A 96 18.89 -2.30 7.38
C LEU A 96 19.90 -1.71 6.39
N GLU A 97 19.42 -1.31 5.20
CA GLU A 97 20.30 -0.89 4.12
C GLU A 97 20.99 0.45 4.38
N ASP A 98 20.37 1.37 5.11
CA ASP A 98 21.04 2.62 5.50
C ASP A 98 22.19 2.37 6.50
N LEU A 99 22.08 1.33 7.34
CA LEU A 99 23.11 0.96 8.30
C LEU A 99 24.30 0.29 7.61
N VAL A 100 24.05 -0.75 6.81
CA VAL A 100 25.12 -1.51 6.13
C VAL A 100 25.81 -0.73 5.02
N ASN A 101 25.12 0.24 4.42
CA ASN A 101 25.74 1.15 3.44
C ASN A 101 26.44 2.35 4.11
N GLY A 102 26.42 2.44 5.45
CA GLY A 102 27.07 3.52 6.20
C GLY A 102 26.43 4.90 6.00
N LYS A 103 25.17 4.95 5.53
CA LYS A 103 24.42 6.20 5.38
C LYS A 103 23.98 6.76 6.74
N TYR A 104 23.79 5.90 7.74
CA TYR A 104 23.58 6.26 9.14
C TYR A 104 24.65 5.65 10.04
N THR A 105 25.15 6.43 11.00
CA THR A 105 26.07 5.94 12.04
C THR A 105 25.36 5.96 13.39
N PRO A 106 24.88 4.79 13.89
CA PRO A 106 24.27 4.66 15.22
C PRO A 106 25.31 4.80 16.33
N ALA A 107 24.86 4.85 17.59
CA ALA A 107 25.76 4.97 18.74
C ALA A 107 26.72 3.77 18.88
N GLY A 108 26.33 2.59 18.36
CA GLY A 108 27.15 1.38 18.27
C GLY A 108 28.30 1.43 17.25
N GLY A 109 28.43 2.52 16.49
CA GLY A 109 29.54 2.73 15.53
C GLY A 109 29.23 2.34 14.09
N GLY A 110 28.08 1.72 13.81
CA GLY A 110 27.61 1.40 12.46
C GLY A 110 28.37 0.27 11.78
N VAL A 111 28.24 0.16 10.45
CA VAL A 111 28.77 -0.99 9.69
C VAL A 111 30.23 -1.34 9.95
N ALA A 112 31.08 -0.36 10.29
CA ALA A 112 32.48 -0.58 10.61
C ALA A 112 32.70 -1.45 11.87
N THR A 113 31.69 -1.59 12.73
CA THR A 113 31.74 -2.40 13.97
C THR A 113 30.96 -3.70 13.84
N TYR A 114 30.22 -3.92 12.74
CA TYR A 114 29.35 -5.08 12.59
C TYR A 114 30.14 -6.35 12.37
N ILE A 115 29.72 -7.41 13.06
CA ILE A 115 30.22 -8.75 12.80
C ILE A 115 29.71 -9.15 11.42
N SER A 116 30.63 -9.54 10.56
CA SER A 116 30.31 -9.97 9.21
C SER A 116 31.26 -11.07 8.74
N ALA A 117 30.79 -11.85 7.77
CA ALA A 117 31.57 -12.91 7.15
C ALA A 117 31.15 -13.06 5.68
N VAL A 118 32.10 -13.50 4.85
CA VAL A 118 31.87 -13.79 3.44
C VAL A 118 31.64 -15.29 3.26
N THR A 119 30.65 -15.63 2.45
CA THR A 119 30.32 -17.02 2.13
C THR A 119 31.35 -17.67 1.21
N ASP A 120 31.68 -18.93 1.48
CA ASP A 120 32.55 -19.77 0.65
C ASP A 120 31.78 -20.38 -0.55
N ALA A 121 32.44 -21.28 -1.29
CA ALA A 121 31.87 -21.95 -2.46
C ALA A 121 30.67 -22.85 -2.13
N GLU A 122 30.54 -23.28 -0.87
CA GLU A 122 29.40 -24.03 -0.36
C GLU A 122 28.31 -23.10 0.21
N GLY A 123 28.48 -21.78 0.09
CA GLY A 123 27.56 -20.76 0.61
C GLY A 123 27.65 -20.60 2.12
N THR A 124 28.73 -21.08 2.75
CA THR A 124 28.88 -21.13 4.20
C THR A 124 29.69 -19.94 4.72
N ALA A 125 29.24 -19.31 5.80
CA ALA A 125 29.96 -18.23 6.47
C ALA A 125 29.94 -18.41 7.99
N VAL A 126 31.02 -18.02 8.66
CA VAL A 126 31.16 -18.12 10.13
C VAL A 126 31.21 -16.72 10.73
N LEU A 127 30.19 -16.35 11.52
CA LEU A 127 30.09 -15.02 12.14
C LEU A 127 30.87 -14.96 13.46
N THR A 128 32.21 -14.95 13.36
CA THR A 128 33.09 -14.97 14.52
C THR A 128 32.90 -13.76 15.44
N GLY A 129 32.75 -14.02 16.74
CA GLY A 129 32.68 -12.97 17.76
C GLY A 129 31.25 -12.53 18.13
N LEU A 130 30.24 -13.24 17.64
CA LEU A 130 28.84 -12.99 18.02
C LEU A 130 28.61 -13.29 19.51
N ALA A 131 27.97 -12.36 20.21
CA ALA A 131 27.63 -12.54 21.61
C ALA A 131 26.48 -13.56 21.75
N VAL A 132 26.62 -14.53 22.65
CA VAL A 132 25.53 -15.50 22.98
C VAL A 132 24.68 -15.09 24.17
N ASP A 133 24.80 -13.83 24.59
CA ASP A 133 23.95 -13.28 25.63
C ASP A 133 22.56 -12.94 25.07
N THR A 134 21.86 -12.00 25.71
CA THR A 134 20.54 -11.55 25.27
C THR A 134 20.61 -10.53 24.13
N THR A 135 21.79 -10.26 23.56
CA THR A 135 21.94 -9.35 22.42
C THR A 135 21.29 -9.95 21.19
N GLU A 136 20.45 -9.15 20.54
CA GLU A 136 19.72 -9.54 19.33
C GLU A 136 20.31 -8.86 18.10
N TYR A 137 20.22 -9.55 16.96
CA TYR A 137 20.77 -9.13 15.68
C TYR A 137 19.77 -9.38 14.56
N PHE A 138 19.74 -8.48 13.58
CA PHE A 138 19.14 -8.76 12.28
C PHE A 138 20.21 -9.35 11.36
N ILE A 139 19.89 -10.47 10.69
CA ILE A 139 20.84 -11.13 9.79
C ILE A 139 20.55 -10.71 8.36
N TYR A 140 21.43 -9.89 7.81
CA TYR A 140 21.31 -9.32 6.48
C TYR A 140 22.39 -9.89 5.56
N VAL A 141 21.99 -10.31 4.36
CA VAL A 141 22.89 -10.80 3.32
C VAL A 141 22.98 -9.75 2.21
N ALA A 142 24.21 -9.32 1.93
CA ALA A 142 24.57 -8.54 0.75
C ALA A 142 25.19 -9.47 -0.30
N PRO A 143 24.47 -9.81 -1.38
CA PRO A 143 25.04 -10.60 -2.47
C PRO A 143 26.22 -9.90 -3.15
N ALA A 144 27.18 -10.67 -3.65
CA ALA A 144 28.31 -10.15 -4.43
C ALA A 144 27.99 -9.94 -5.92
N THR A 145 26.93 -10.58 -6.41
CA THR A 145 26.53 -10.62 -7.81
C THR A 145 25.12 -10.05 -7.98
N ALA A 146 24.84 -9.53 -9.19
CA ALA A 146 23.59 -8.84 -9.48
C ALA A 146 22.40 -9.76 -9.81
N ASP A 147 22.62 -11.09 -9.85
CA ASP A 147 21.59 -12.12 -10.04
C ASP A 147 20.84 -12.47 -8.74
N HIS A 148 21.26 -11.90 -7.61
CA HIS A 148 20.62 -12.03 -6.30
C HIS A 148 20.31 -10.65 -5.71
N LEU A 149 19.29 -10.60 -4.87
CA LEU A 149 18.83 -9.38 -4.23
C LEU A 149 19.20 -9.33 -2.74
N PRO A 150 19.53 -8.14 -2.18
CA PRO A 150 19.82 -8.01 -0.76
C PRO A 150 18.66 -8.37 0.15
N GLY A 151 18.97 -8.96 1.31
CA GLY A 151 17.99 -9.40 2.30
C GLY A 151 18.34 -10.73 2.93
N GLY A 152 17.45 -11.70 2.80
CA GLY A 152 17.55 -13.03 3.38
C GLY A 152 16.34 -13.36 4.26
N SER A 153 15.98 -14.64 4.34
CA SER A 153 14.82 -15.13 5.11
C SER A 153 14.87 -14.80 6.61
N LEU A 154 16.03 -14.39 7.14
CA LEU A 154 16.23 -14.00 8.55
C LEU A 154 16.37 -12.47 8.77
N CYS A 155 16.27 -11.65 7.73
CA CYS A 155 16.57 -10.22 7.87
C CYS A 155 15.49 -9.40 8.58
N ARG A 156 14.28 -9.95 8.80
CA ARG A 156 13.12 -9.18 9.31
C ARG A 156 12.81 -9.35 10.78
N ASN A 157 13.35 -10.36 11.43
CA ASN A 157 13.16 -10.57 12.87
C ASN A 157 14.52 -10.61 13.53
N ALA A 158 14.65 -9.91 14.65
CA ALA A 158 15.87 -9.96 15.44
C ALA A 158 16.00 -11.34 16.08
N VAL A 159 17.22 -11.87 16.08
CA VAL A 159 17.57 -13.18 16.60
C VAL A 159 18.74 -13.06 17.57
N THR A 160 18.77 -13.87 18.62
CA THR A 160 19.91 -13.87 19.55
C THR A 160 21.08 -14.64 18.96
N GLY A 161 22.31 -14.31 19.35
CA GLY A 161 23.46 -15.10 18.91
C GLY A 161 23.40 -16.56 19.36
N ALA A 162 22.78 -16.84 20.50
CA ALA A 162 22.50 -18.20 20.96
C ALA A 162 21.56 -18.98 20.02
N SER A 163 20.59 -18.32 19.38
CA SER A 163 19.68 -18.98 18.42
C SER A 163 20.35 -19.34 17.09
N LEU A 164 21.49 -18.71 16.79
CA LEU A 164 22.28 -18.94 15.59
C LEU A 164 23.38 -19.99 15.79
N ASP A 165 23.69 -20.35 17.04
CA ASP A 165 24.71 -21.34 17.43
C ASP A 165 24.29 -22.81 17.15
N ASN A 166 23.21 -23.00 16.38
CA ASN A 166 22.88 -24.32 15.82
C ASN A 166 23.92 -24.68 14.76
N THR A 167 24.29 -25.97 14.63
CA THR A 167 25.42 -26.45 13.80
C THR A 167 25.56 -25.80 12.41
N VAL A 168 24.45 -25.50 11.73
CA VAL A 168 24.38 -24.62 10.55
C VAL A 168 22.98 -23.98 10.50
N THR A 169 22.89 -22.65 10.42
CA THR A 169 21.63 -21.91 10.23
C THR A 169 21.40 -21.60 8.75
N ALA A 170 20.28 -22.04 8.17
CA ALA A 170 19.97 -21.79 6.77
C ALA A 170 19.40 -20.38 6.55
N ILE A 171 19.87 -19.69 5.51
CA ILE A 171 19.36 -18.40 5.05
C ILE A 171 19.04 -18.54 3.56
N GLU A 172 17.82 -18.18 3.18
CA GLU A 172 17.40 -18.16 1.78
C GLU A 172 17.41 -16.72 1.26
N VAL A 173 18.00 -16.48 0.09
CA VAL A 173 18.00 -15.16 -0.58
C VAL A 173 17.24 -15.22 -1.90
N SER A 174 16.65 -14.08 -2.29
CA SER A 174 15.93 -13.98 -3.57
C SER A 174 16.90 -13.96 -4.75
N THR A 175 16.58 -14.70 -5.81
CA THR A 175 17.14 -14.45 -7.13
C THR A 175 16.45 -13.25 -7.79
N THR A 176 16.94 -12.82 -8.94
CA THR A 176 16.26 -11.88 -9.85
C THR A 176 16.45 -12.34 -11.29
N PRO A 177 15.45 -12.16 -12.17
CA PRO A 177 15.65 -12.39 -13.59
C PRO A 177 16.67 -11.41 -14.17
N SER A 178 17.25 -11.78 -15.31
CA SER A 178 18.15 -10.89 -16.04
C SER A 178 17.39 -9.72 -16.70
N ALA A 179 18.13 -8.70 -17.12
CA ALA A 179 17.56 -7.56 -17.84
C ALA A 179 16.94 -7.93 -19.22
N THR A 180 17.18 -9.14 -19.74
CA THR A 180 16.59 -9.62 -20.99
C THR A 180 15.30 -10.43 -20.78
N ALA A 181 14.94 -10.74 -19.54
CA ALA A 181 13.71 -11.45 -19.24
C ALA A 181 12.48 -10.64 -19.68
N THR A 182 11.52 -11.34 -20.27
CA THR A 182 10.22 -10.79 -20.68
C THR A 182 9.10 -11.26 -19.78
N TYR A 183 8.05 -10.44 -19.70
CA TYR A 183 6.80 -10.76 -19.02
C TYR A 183 6.05 -11.85 -19.80
N ILE A 184 5.40 -12.77 -19.10
CA ILE A 184 4.65 -13.91 -19.68
C ILE A 184 3.16 -13.92 -19.30
N GLY A 185 2.72 -13.07 -18.37
CA GLY A 185 1.34 -12.97 -17.94
C GLY A 185 0.96 -14.01 -16.88
N SER A 186 0.00 -13.64 -16.03
CA SER A 186 -0.42 -14.50 -14.91
C SER A 186 -1.00 -15.85 -15.35
N SER A 187 -1.57 -15.96 -16.56
CA SER A 187 -2.06 -17.24 -17.06
C SER A 187 -0.97 -18.30 -17.13
N ASP A 188 0.22 -17.92 -17.59
CA ASP A 188 1.35 -18.84 -17.69
C ASP A 188 1.89 -19.21 -16.31
N CYS A 189 1.91 -18.27 -15.37
CA CYS A 189 2.27 -18.53 -13.96
C CYS A 189 1.32 -19.55 -13.32
N LEU A 190 0.01 -19.38 -13.53
CA LEU A 190 -1.03 -20.21 -12.94
C LEU A 190 -1.09 -21.64 -13.50
N VAL A 191 -0.36 -21.96 -14.58
CA VAL A 191 -0.21 -23.33 -15.06
C VAL A 191 0.51 -24.20 -14.02
N CYS A 192 1.56 -23.65 -13.38
CA CYS A 192 2.32 -24.36 -12.35
C CYS A 192 1.86 -23.97 -10.94
N HIS A 193 1.47 -22.71 -10.73
CA HIS A 193 1.08 -22.17 -9.42
C HIS A 193 -0.44 -22.13 -9.21
N VAL A 194 -1.09 -23.27 -9.38
CA VAL A 194 -2.56 -23.38 -9.33
C VAL A 194 -3.17 -22.95 -7.99
N ASP A 195 -2.41 -23.04 -6.90
CA ASP A 195 -2.85 -22.68 -5.55
C ASP A 195 -3.05 -21.17 -5.37
N TYR A 196 -2.47 -20.34 -6.26
CA TYR A 196 -2.65 -18.88 -6.25
C TYR A 196 -3.78 -18.41 -7.18
N ALA A 197 -4.63 -19.32 -7.68
CA ALA A 197 -5.76 -18.97 -8.54
C ALA A 197 -6.77 -18.02 -7.87
N ASP A 198 -6.83 -17.99 -6.54
CA ASP A 198 -7.68 -17.06 -5.78
C ASP A 198 -7.25 -15.60 -5.93
N GLN A 199 -6.06 -15.33 -6.49
CA GLN A 199 -5.65 -13.98 -6.84
C GLN A 199 -6.62 -13.35 -7.85
N LYS A 200 -7.29 -14.16 -8.68
CA LYS A 200 -8.36 -13.75 -9.59
C LYS A 200 -9.57 -13.12 -8.89
N LYS A 201 -9.74 -13.36 -7.58
CA LYS A 201 -10.82 -12.84 -6.73
C LYS A 201 -10.43 -11.57 -5.97
N THR A 202 -9.24 -11.03 -6.19
CA THR A 202 -8.74 -9.85 -5.47
C THR A 202 -9.09 -8.56 -6.19
N ALA A 203 -9.16 -7.43 -5.48
CA ALA A 203 -9.38 -6.14 -6.12
C ALA A 203 -8.25 -5.75 -7.10
N HIS A 204 -7.05 -6.28 -6.92
CA HIS A 204 -5.92 -6.12 -7.85
C HIS A 204 -6.23 -6.64 -9.26
N LYS A 205 -7.07 -7.68 -9.39
CA LYS A 205 -7.56 -8.21 -10.67
C LYS A 205 -8.80 -7.53 -11.22
N HIS A 206 -9.47 -6.72 -10.40
CA HIS A 206 -10.72 -6.07 -10.76
C HIS A 206 -10.59 -4.55 -10.88
N GLY A 207 -9.37 -4.02 -10.94
CA GLY A 207 -9.14 -2.60 -11.16
C GLY A 207 -9.74 -2.11 -12.47
N ILE A 208 -9.59 -2.87 -13.55
CA ILE A 208 -9.98 -2.50 -14.91
C ILE A 208 -10.73 -3.65 -15.56
N MET A 209 -11.87 -3.36 -16.20
CA MET A 209 -12.66 -4.38 -16.87
C MET A 209 -13.32 -3.80 -18.13
N VAL A 210 -13.57 -4.65 -19.12
CA VAL A 210 -14.47 -4.32 -20.23
C VAL A 210 -15.90 -4.31 -19.68
N PRO A 211 -16.68 -3.22 -19.83
CA PRO A 211 -17.98 -3.08 -19.20
C PRO A 211 -18.90 -4.30 -19.40
N GLY A 212 -19.24 -4.99 -18.30
CA GLY A 212 -20.11 -6.16 -18.30
C GLY A 212 -19.50 -7.44 -18.90
N ALA A 213 -18.20 -7.46 -19.16
CA ALA A 213 -17.49 -8.58 -19.76
C ALA A 213 -16.17 -8.87 -18.99
N PRO A 214 -16.23 -9.56 -17.84
CA PRO A 214 -15.02 -9.97 -17.11
C PRO A 214 -14.16 -10.93 -17.97
N SER A 215 -12.84 -10.80 -17.84
CA SER A 215 -11.88 -11.73 -18.44
C SER A 215 -11.83 -13.06 -17.67
N ALA A 216 -11.09 -14.05 -18.19
CA ALA A 216 -10.90 -15.33 -17.49
C ALA A 216 -9.88 -15.23 -16.32
N LEU A 217 -9.27 -14.06 -16.13
CA LEU A 217 -8.49 -13.70 -14.94
C LEU A 217 -9.31 -12.92 -13.88
N GLN A 218 -10.59 -12.68 -14.13
CA GLN A 218 -11.46 -11.89 -13.26
C GLN A 218 -12.60 -12.74 -12.70
N ASP A 219 -12.50 -13.10 -11.42
CA ASP A 219 -13.53 -13.83 -10.70
C ASP A 219 -14.32 -12.91 -9.77
N LEU A 220 -15.54 -12.57 -10.21
CA LEU A 220 -16.46 -11.70 -9.49
C LEU A 220 -17.21 -12.39 -8.35
N SER A 221 -16.85 -13.62 -7.93
CA SER A 221 -17.52 -14.31 -6.82
C SER A 221 -17.56 -13.46 -5.53
N GLU A 222 -16.50 -12.68 -5.29
CA GLU A 222 -16.44 -11.76 -4.16
C GLU A 222 -17.09 -10.39 -4.44
N PHE A 223 -17.33 -10.01 -5.70
CA PHE A 223 -17.80 -8.67 -6.08
C PHE A 223 -19.18 -8.66 -6.74
N GLY A 224 -19.99 -9.70 -6.50
CA GLY A 224 -21.32 -9.84 -7.07
C GLY A 224 -22.38 -8.86 -6.52
N PRO A 225 -23.64 -8.94 -7.00
CA PRO A 225 -24.71 -8.01 -6.66
C PRO A 225 -25.05 -7.90 -5.16
N THR A 226 -24.76 -8.95 -4.39
CA THR A 226 -25.00 -8.99 -2.93
C THR A 226 -23.82 -8.50 -2.10
N ALA A 227 -22.71 -8.09 -2.73
CA ALA A 227 -21.48 -7.67 -2.04
C ALA A 227 -21.55 -6.24 -1.48
N GLY A 228 -22.72 -5.63 -1.42
CA GLY A 228 -22.93 -4.29 -0.85
C GLY A 228 -22.10 -3.23 -1.57
N VAL A 229 -21.28 -2.49 -0.83
CA VAL A 229 -20.40 -1.43 -1.37
C VAL A 229 -19.31 -1.96 -2.32
N TYR A 230 -19.14 -3.28 -2.41
CA TYR A 230 -18.20 -3.96 -3.30
C TYR A 230 -18.90 -4.61 -4.52
N ASN A 231 -20.20 -4.35 -4.74
CA ASN A 231 -20.85 -4.78 -5.97
C ASN A 231 -20.19 -4.07 -7.16
N TYR A 232 -19.45 -4.85 -7.96
CA TYR A 232 -18.71 -4.34 -9.11
C TYR A 232 -19.60 -3.67 -10.14
N MET A 233 -20.80 -4.24 -10.36
CA MET A 233 -21.69 -3.85 -11.43
C MET A 233 -22.58 -2.66 -11.07
N ALA A 234 -22.60 -2.21 -9.81
CA ALA A 234 -23.49 -1.15 -9.35
C ALA A 234 -23.39 0.15 -10.16
N GLY A 235 -22.18 0.54 -10.60
CA GLY A 235 -21.99 1.71 -11.45
C GLY A 235 -22.44 1.48 -12.89
N ILE A 236 -22.22 0.27 -13.43
CA ILE A 236 -22.68 -0.14 -14.77
C ILE A 236 -24.21 -0.23 -14.83
N GLU A 237 -24.87 -0.70 -13.78
CA GLU A 237 -26.34 -0.77 -13.67
C GLU A 237 -27.00 0.60 -13.87
N LYS A 238 -26.31 1.70 -13.53
CA LYS A 238 -26.80 3.07 -13.79
C LYS A 238 -26.92 3.40 -15.28
N PHE A 239 -26.16 2.75 -16.15
CA PHE A 239 -26.30 2.90 -17.61
C PHE A 239 -27.51 2.14 -18.15
N GLU A 240 -28.00 1.14 -17.42
CA GLU A 240 -29.08 0.25 -17.87
C GLU A 240 -30.47 0.75 -17.45
N VAL A 241 -30.54 1.85 -16.70
CA VAL A 241 -31.79 2.56 -16.41
C VAL A 241 -32.49 2.93 -17.72
N VAL A 242 -33.81 2.73 -17.80
CA VAL A 242 -34.60 3.06 -18.99
C VAL A 242 -34.44 4.55 -19.34
N GLY A 243 -33.88 4.84 -20.52
CA GLY A 243 -33.57 6.20 -20.98
C GLY A 243 -32.17 6.71 -20.59
N GLY A 244 -31.44 5.95 -19.76
CA GLY A 244 -30.15 6.32 -19.18
C GLY A 244 -30.28 7.13 -17.89
N THR A 245 -29.16 7.25 -17.17
CA THR A 245 -29.04 8.12 -15.99
C THR A 245 -28.43 9.45 -16.43
N THR A 246 -29.17 10.56 -16.24
CA THR A 246 -28.68 11.91 -16.53
C THR A 246 -28.12 12.55 -15.27
N VAL A 247 -26.86 12.97 -15.33
CA VAL A 247 -26.19 13.71 -14.26
C VAL A 247 -26.01 15.16 -14.67
N TRP A 248 -26.49 16.07 -13.83
CA TRP A 248 -26.41 17.52 -14.02
C TRP A 248 -25.15 18.08 -13.37
N PHE A 249 -24.41 18.92 -14.10
CA PHE A 249 -23.22 19.62 -13.61
C PHE A 249 -23.51 21.12 -13.50
N TYR A 250 -23.36 21.65 -12.30
CA TYR A 250 -23.72 23.03 -11.97
C TYR A 250 -22.77 23.62 -10.92
N ASP A 251 -22.91 24.91 -10.65
CA ASP A 251 -22.13 25.65 -9.63
C ASP A 251 -20.61 25.40 -9.79
N TYR A 252 -20.05 25.91 -10.89
CA TYR A 252 -18.63 25.78 -11.19
C TYR A 252 -17.78 26.64 -10.24
N ASP A 253 -16.71 26.05 -9.71
CA ASP A 253 -15.71 26.74 -8.91
C ASP A 253 -14.29 26.35 -9.35
N ALA A 254 -13.57 27.33 -9.91
CA ALA A 254 -12.21 27.14 -10.40
C ALA A 254 -11.20 26.81 -9.28
N SER A 255 -11.49 27.19 -8.03
CA SER A 255 -10.60 27.00 -6.88
C SER A 255 -10.64 25.59 -6.30
N ARG A 256 -11.67 24.80 -6.65
CA ARG A 256 -11.75 23.38 -6.29
C ARG A 256 -10.73 22.54 -7.08
N GLY A 257 -10.44 21.36 -6.53
CA GLY A 257 -9.56 20.36 -7.10
C GLY A 257 -10.11 19.74 -8.38
N PHE A 258 -10.17 18.42 -8.45
CA PHE A 258 -10.69 17.72 -9.64
C PHE A 258 -12.21 17.82 -9.79
N ASP A 259 -12.93 18.12 -8.71
CA ASP A 259 -14.40 18.15 -8.65
C ASP A 259 -14.90 19.61 -8.68
N LYS A 260 -14.60 20.31 -9.76
CA LYS A 260 -14.91 21.73 -9.96
C LYS A 260 -16.40 22.02 -10.06
N PHE A 261 -17.22 21.03 -10.38
CA PHE A 261 -18.66 21.14 -10.48
C PHE A 261 -19.36 20.39 -9.34
N LYS A 262 -20.54 20.85 -8.94
CA LYS A 262 -21.47 20.03 -8.18
C LYS A 262 -22.28 19.15 -9.15
N THR A 263 -22.80 18.04 -8.63
CA THR A 263 -23.51 17.01 -9.38
C THR A 263 -24.89 16.72 -8.79
N SER A 264 -25.85 16.34 -9.64
CA SER A 264 -27.15 15.81 -9.21
C SER A 264 -27.76 14.86 -10.25
N GLU A 265 -28.43 13.80 -9.82
CA GLU A 265 -29.25 12.94 -10.70
C GLU A 265 -30.63 13.56 -11.04
N SER A 266 -31.04 14.61 -10.34
CA SER A 266 -32.30 15.33 -10.57
C SER A 266 -32.05 16.70 -11.17
N ASP A 267 -32.98 17.18 -11.99
CA ASP A 267 -32.90 18.53 -12.56
C ASP A 267 -32.87 19.59 -11.43
N PRO A 268 -31.76 20.34 -11.27
CA PRO A 268 -31.60 21.27 -10.17
C PRO A 268 -32.29 22.62 -10.43
N THR A 269 -32.88 22.87 -11.61
CA THR A 269 -33.50 24.16 -11.97
C THR A 269 -34.62 24.60 -11.04
N ALA A 270 -35.34 23.65 -10.43
CA ALA A 270 -36.43 23.94 -9.51
C ALA A 270 -35.96 24.33 -8.09
N VAL A 271 -34.70 24.04 -7.74
CA VAL A 271 -34.19 24.13 -6.37
C VAL A 271 -32.93 24.99 -6.23
N MET A 272 -32.29 25.40 -7.33
CA MET A 272 -31.04 26.18 -7.30
C MET A 272 -31.10 27.41 -8.21
N THR A 273 -30.36 28.46 -7.81
CA THR A 273 -30.16 29.68 -8.61
C THR A 273 -28.87 29.66 -9.43
N ASP A 274 -28.00 28.67 -9.21
CA ASP A 274 -26.70 28.57 -9.85
C ASP A 274 -26.80 28.15 -11.32
N ALA A 275 -25.82 28.57 -12.12
CA ALA A 275 -25.78 28.20 -13.53
C ALA A 275 -25.54 26.69 -13.71
N ILE A 276 -26.32 26.10 -14.60
CA ILE A 276 -26.12 24.73 -15.09
C ILE A 276 -25.21 24.79 -16.31
N TYR A 277 -24.11 24.05 -16.25
CA TYR A 277 -23.08 24.06 -17.28
C TYR A 277 -23.31 22.96 -18.31
N ALA A 278 -23.53 21.74 -17.86
CA ALA A 278 -23.69 20.59 -18.73
C ALA A 278 -24.56 19.50 -18.10
N THR A 279 -25.03 18.58 -18.94
CA THR A 279 -25.48 17.27 -18.50
C THR A 279 -24.62 16.18 -19.11
N VAL A 280 -24.45 15.07 -18.40
CA VAL A 280 -23.86 13.85 -18.93
C VAL A 280 -24.85 12.72 -18.70
N ARG A 281 -25.36 12.16 -19.79
CA ARG A 281 -26.29 11.02 -19.76
C ARG A 281 -25.52 9.73 -19.99
N ALA A 282 -25.46 8.87 -18.99
CA ALA A 282 -24.88 7.54 -19.03
C ALA A 282 -25.95 6.52 -19.44
N PHE A 283 -25.74 5.78 -20.53
CA PHE A 283 -26.74 4.84 -21.07
C PHE A 283 -26.10 3.66 -21.80
N LYS A 284 -26.83 2.54 -21.83
CA LYS A 284 -26.57 1.43 -22.75
C LYS A 284 -27.39 1.64 -24.02
N ASP A 285 -26.70 1.74 -25.15
CA ASP A 285 -27.32 2.02 -26.44
C ASP A 285 -27.87 0.74 -27.09
N VAL A 286 -28.65 0.87 -28.16
CA VAL A 286 -29.29 -0.24 -28.89
C VAL A 286 -28.29 -1.18 -29.56
N ASP A 287 -27.03 -0.74 -29.73
CA ASP A 287 -25.91 -1.57 -30.20
C ASP A 287 -25.27 -2.41 -29.08
N GLY A 288 -25.80 -2.32 -27.85
CA GLY A 288 -25.32 -3.02 -26.67
C GLY A 288 -24.14 -2.35 -25.97
N LYS A 289 -23.62 -1.24 -26.50
CA LYS A 289 -22.46 -0.53 -25.95
C LYS A 289 -22.87 0.48 -24.89
N TYR A 290 -22.01 0.65 -23.90
CA TYR A 290 -22.17 1.67 -22.87
C TYR A 290 -21.61 3.01 -23.39
N LYS A 291 -22.38 4.09 -23.24
CA LYS A 291 -22.05 5.41 -23.77
C LYS A 291 -22.36 6.52 -22.77
N MET A 292 -21.65 7.64 -22.92
CA MET A 292 -21.95 8.91 -22.26
C MET A 292 -22.22 9.99 -23.29
N GLU A 293 -23.37 10.66 -23.17
CA GLU A 293 -23.74 11.81 -24.00
C GLU A 293 -23.63 13.10 -23.18
N PHE A 294 -22.78 14.01 -23.63
CA PHE A 294 -22.52 15.29 -23.00
C PHE A 294 -23.35 16.34 -23.72
N THR A 295 -24.14 17.11 -22.99
CA THR A 295 -24.87 18.26 -23.53
C THR A 295 -24.37 19.53 -22.86
N ASN A 296 -23.91 20.49 -23.65
CA ASN A 296 -23.54 21.82 -23.18
C ASN A 296 -24.81 22.65 -22.97
N VAL A 297 -25.23 22.80 -21.72
CA VAL A 297 -26.45 23.51 -21.35
C VAL A 297 -26.23 25.02 -21.34
N ILE A 298 -25.04 25.46 -20.88
CA ILE A 298 -24.73 26.89 -20.76
C ILE A 298 -24.51 27.56 -22.11
N ASN A 299 -24.06 26.80 -23.11
CA ASN A 299 -23.91 27.25 -24.50
C ASN A 299 -24.67 26.31 -25.46
N PRO A 300 -25.97 26.56 -25.70
CA PRO A 300 -26.77 25.77 -26.65
C PRO A 300 -26.30 25.85 -28.11
N ALA A 301 -25.43 26.79 -28.45
CA ALA A 301 -24.88 26.97 -29.79
C ALA A 301 -23.52 26.29 -29.98
N ASP A 302 -23.03 25.54 -28.98
CA ASP A 302 -21.79 24.79 -29.07
C ASP A 302 -21.85 23.74 -30.19
N PRO A 303 -21.00 23.84 -31.23
CA PRO A 303 -21.02 22.90 -32.36
C PRO A 303 -20.65 21.47 -31.99
N ASN A 304 -20.00 21.27 -30.83
CA ASN A 304 -19.60 19.96 -30.33
C ASN A 304 -20.68 19.31 -29.44
N SER A 305 -21.81 19.98 -29.20
CA SER A 305 -22.90 19.48 -28.36
C SER A 305 -24.09 18.99 -29.22
N PRO A 306 -24.65 17.78 -28.97
CA PRO A 306 -24.18 16.80 -27.99
C PRO A 306 -22.93 16.06 -28.44
N LEU A 307 -22.07 15.71 -27.48
CA LEU A 307 -20.88 14.87 -27.69
C LEU A 307 -21.13 13.47 -27.12
N ILE A 308 -21.01 12.43 -27.93
CA ILE A 308 -21.19 11.04 -27.47
C ILE A 308 -19.84 10.32 -27.41
N ARG A 309 -19.59 9.62 -26.31
CA ARG A 309 -18.37 8.81 -26.09
C ARG A 309 -18.73 7.41 -25.64
N GLU A 310 -18.10 6.41 -26.25
CA GLU A 310 -18.19 5.01 -25.82
C GLU A 310 -17.35 4.80 -24.57
N VAL A 311 -17.90 4.07 -23.60
CA VAL A 311 -17.16 3.57 -22.45
C VAL A 311 -16.47 2.28 -22.87
N LEU A 312 -15.15 2.34 -23.02
CA LEU A 312 -14.33 1.22 -23.49
C LEU A 312 -13.90 0.31 -22.32
N LEU A 313 -13.62 0.92 -21.17
CA LEU A 313 -13.22 0.23 -19.93
C LEU A 313 -13.88 0.92 -18.74
N ASN A 314 -14.21 0.15 -17.71
CA ASN A 314 -14.49 0.67 -16.39
C ASN A 314 -13.26 0.53 -15.49
N TYR A 315 -13.05 1.51 -14.61
CA TYR A 315 -11.91 1.62 -13.71
C TYR A 315 -12.38 1.78 -12.26
N GLY A 316 -12.08 0.81 -11.41
CA GLY A 316 -12.68 0.61 -10.09
C GLY A 316 -13.93 -0.26 -10.17
N GLY A 317 -14.83 -0.10 -9.19
CA GLY A 317 -16.05 -0.90 -9.03
C GLY A 317 -15.93 -1.92 -7.90
N GLY A 318 -14.76 -2.56 -7.77
CA GLY A 318 -14.52 -3.51 -6.69
C GLY A 318 -14.35 -2.87 -5.32
N VAL A 319 -14.00 -1.58 -5.24
CA VAL A 319 -13.70 -0.87 -3.98
C VAL A 319 -14.19 0.58 -4.04
N TYR A 320 -15.29 0.88 -3.33
CA TYR A 320 -15.89 2.20 -3.03
C TYR A 320 -16.36 3.09 -4.20
N LYS A 321 -15.69 3.06 -5.36
CA LYS A 321 -15.98 3.92 -6.50
C LYS A 321 -15.70 3.26 -7.85
N GLN A 322 -16.34 3.76 -8.90
CA GLN A 322 -16.11 3.36 -10.28
C GLN A 322 -16.04 4.59 -11.21
N ARG A 323 -15.15 4.54 -12.18
CA ARG A 323 -14.94 5.55 -13.23
C ARG A 323 -14.84 4.85 -14.59
N TYR A 324 -14.74 5.61 -15.67
CA TYR A 324 -14.94 5.09 -17.02
C TYR A 324 -13.92 5.69 -17.98
N LEU A 325 -13.44 4.88 -18.93
CA LEU A 325 -12.44 5.26 -19.92
C LEU A 325 -13.06 5.30 -21.32
N THR A 326 -12.57 6.22 -22.15
CA THR A 326 -12.93 6.33 -23.56
C THR A 326 -11.70 6.65 -24.42
N SER A 327 -11.82 6.46 -25.73
CA SER A 327 -10.92 6.96 -26.76
C SER A 327 -11.74 7.15 -28.04
N PHE A 328 -11.23 7.92 -29.01
CA PHE A 328 -11.90 8.14 -30.28
C PHE A 328 -11.37 7.21 -31.39
N SER A 329 -10.16 6.68 -31.24
CA SER A 329 -9.53 5.77 -32.20
C SER A 329 -8.40 4.96 -31.55
N PRO A 330 -7.99 3.85 -32.18
CA PRO A 330 -6.79 3.10 -31.78
C PRO A 330 -5.49 3.92 -31.69
N SER A 331 -5.44 5.09 -32.33
CA SER A 331 -4.25 5.97 -32.33
C SER A 331 -4.25 7.04 -31.24
N GLU A 332 -5.30 7.16 -30.44
CA GLU A 332 -5.42 8.14 -29.36
C GLU A 332 -5.36 7.47 -27.99
N SER A 333 -4.88 8.21 -27.00
CA SER A 333 -4.86 7.78 -25.61
C SER A 333 -6.24 7.41 -25.07
N LEU A 334 -6.26 6.55 -24.06
CA LEU A 334 -7.38 6.38 -23.16
C LEU A 334 -7.52 7.60 -22.24
N HIS A 335 -8.74 8.10 -22.10
CA HIS A 335 -9.07 9.24 -21.26
C HIS A 335 -10.18 8.92 -20.28
N MET A 336 -10.08 9.50 -19.09
CA MET A 336 -11.10 9.45 -18.06
C MET A 336 -12.34 10.27 -18.48
N LEU A 337 -13.51 9.65 -18.45
CA LEU A 337 -14.81 10.32 -18.55
C LEU A 337 -15.16 11.03 -17.23
N PRO A 338 -16.01 12.08 -17.25
CA PRO A 338 -16.11 13.05 -16.16
C PRO A 338 -16.94 12.60 -14.95
N LEU A 339 -17.31 11.33 -14.89
CA LEU A 339 -18.19 10.78 -13.86
C LEU A 339 -17.46 9.77 -12.98
N GLN A 340 -17.45 10.04 -11.68
CA GLN A 340 -17.15 9.04 -10.65
C GLN A 340 -18.45 8.61 -9.98
N PHE A 341 -18.74 7.32 -10.05
CA PHE A 341 -19.78 6.66 -9.26
C PHE A 341 -19.22 6.29 -7.88
N ASN A 342 -19.97 6.55 -6.80
CA ASN A 342 -19.65 6.15 -5.44
C ASN A 342 -20.66 5.11 -4.94
N ALA A 343 -20.18 3.92 -4.55
CA ALA A 343 -21.04 2.81 -4.17
C ALA A 343 -21.85 3.08 -2.88
N SER A 344 -21.29 3.86 -1.95
CA SER A 344 -21.98 4.28 -0.72
C SER A 344 -22.63 5.66 -0.83
N GLY A 345 -22.71 6.26 -2.02
CA GLY A 345 -23.17 7.64 -2.20
C GLY A 345 -24.66 7.84 -1.90
N ASP A 346 -25.02 9.07 -1.52
CA ASP A 346 -26.39 9.47 -1.21
C ASP A 346 -26.70 10.85 -1.81
N GLU A 347 -27.68 10.91 -2.72
CA GLU A 347 -28.08 12.15 -3.38
C GLU A 347 -28.71 13.17 -2.42
N THR A 348 -29.23 12.72 -1.27
CA THR A 348 -29.80 13.61 -0.24
C THR A 348 -28.72 14.32 0.58
N ASN A 349 -27.46 13.86 0.51
CA ASN A 349 -26.37 14.49 1.23
C ASN A 349 -26.03 15.87 0.63
N ALA A 350 -25.86 16.86 1.50
CA ALA A 350 -25.47 18.22 1.12
C ALA A 350 -23.99 18.31 0.72
N ASP A 351 -23.13 17.43 1.25
CA ASP A 351 -21.72 17.34 0.86
C ASP A 351 -21.61 16.69 -0.52
N ARG A 352 -21.25 17.49 -1.52
CA ARG A 352 -21.03 17.04 -2.91
C ARG A 352 -20.09 15.84 -3.03
N THR A 353 -19.15 15.67 -2.09
CA THR A 353 -18.17 14.58 -2.14
C THR A 353 -18.75 13.24 -1.71
N ARG A 354 -19.98 13.21 -1.18
CA ARG A 354 -20.68 12.04 -0.65
C ARG A 354 -21.89 11.61 -1.48
N LYS A 355 -22.12 12.28 -2.60
CA LYS A 355 -23.19 11.98 -3.56
C LYS A 355 -22.90 10.70 -4.33
N VAL A 356 -23.92 10.17 -5.00
CA VAL A 356 -23.80 8.97 -5.85
C VAL A 356 -22.87 9.25 -7.01
N TRP A 357 -23.01 10.43 -7.63
CA TRP A 357 -22.08 10.93 -8.63
C TRP A 357 -21.22 12.05 -8.08
N ARG A 358 -19.94 12.01 -8.41
CA ARG A 358 -19.00 13.11 -8.19
C ARG A 358 -18.37 13.50 -9.51
N ASP A 359 -18.22 14.81 -9.72
CA ASP A 359 -17.44 15.34 -10.83
C ASP A 359 -16.01 14.80 -10.78
N TYR A 360 -15.54 14.30 -11.92
CA TYR A 360 -14.19 13.86 -12.12
C TYR A 360 -13.61 14.54 -13.36
N HIS A 361 -13.21 15.79 -13.21
CA HIS A 361 -12.62 16.59 -14.28
C HIS A 361 -13.51 16.85 -15.50
N LEU A 362 -14.78 17.23 -15.31
CA LEU A 362 -15.56 17.80 -16.42
C LEU A 362 -14.85 19.02 -17.05
N ASP A 363 -14.00 19.74 -16.31
CA ASP A 363 -13.20 20.86 -16.83
C ASP A 363 -12.20 20.47 -17.92
N TRP A 364 -11.85 19.18 -18.06
CA TRP A 364 -11.06 18.69 -19.20
C TRP A 364 -11.90 18.55 -20.47
N TRP A 365 -13.20 18.32 -20.31
CA TRP A 365 -14.15 18.11 -21.39
C TRP A 365 -14.94 19.37 -21.74
N LEU A 366 -15.09 20.31 -20.82
CA LEU A 366 -15.77 21.60 -21.01
C LEU A 366 -14.80 22.74 -20.69
N ALA A 367 -14.37 23.47 -21.72
CA ALA A 367 -13.53 24.64 -21.56
C ALA A 367 -14.36 25.81 -20.99
N VAL A 368 -14.40 25.92 -19.65
CA VAL A 368 -15.20 26.93 -18.96
C VAL A 368 -14.65 28.33 -19.17
N ASN A 369 -15.46 29.21 -19.76
CA ASN A 369 -15.17 30.64 -19.80
C ASN A 369 -15.75 31.33 -18.56
N THR A 370 -14.90 31.70 -17.60
CA THR A 370 -15.34 32.29 -16.32
C THR A 370 -15.87 33.73 -16.44
N VAL A 371 -15.57 34.43 -17.54
CA VAL A 371 -16.04 35.80 -17.79
C VAL A 371 -17.36 35.79 -18.54
N THR A 372 -17.52 34.86 -19.48
CA THR A 372 -18.72 34.70 -20.30
C THR A 372 -19.07 33.21 -20.40
N PRO A 373 -19.73 32.63 -19.38
CA PRO A 373 -20.03 31.19 -19.32
C PRO A 373 -20.75 30.65 -20.55
N ALA A 374 -21.59 31.47 -21.19
CA ALA A 374 -22.29 31.13 -22.43
C ALA A 374 -21.38 30.91 -23.65
N ASN A 375 -20.08 31.22 -23.55
CA ASN A 375 -19.07 30.92 -24.58
C ASN A 375 -18.26 29.66 -24.26
N SER A 376 -18.60 28.91 -23.21
CA SER A 376 -17.93 27.64 -22.90
C SER A 376 -18.23 26.62 -23.99
N THR A 377 -17.25 25.81 -24.38
CA THR A 377 -17.39 24.80 -25.45
C THR A 377 -16.83 23.46 -25.00
N LEU A 378 -17.40 22.38 -25.52
CA LEU A 378 -16.91 21.04 -25.28
C LEU A 378 -15.63 20.81 -26.08
N ASN A 379 -14.61 20.26 -25.42
CA ASN A 379 -13.45 19.68 -26.06
C ASN A 379 -13.83 18.30 -26.62
N LEU A 380 -13.37 17.99 -27.84
CA LEU A 380 -13.56 16.64 -28.39
C LEU A 380 -12.79 15.60 -27.58
N LEU A 381 -11.58 15.92 -27.13
CA LEU A 381 -10.79 15.11 -26.22
C LEU A 381 -10.00 16.01 -25.25
N PRO A 382 -9.73 15.54 -24.02
CA PRO A 382 -8.71 16.12 -23.16
C PRO A 382 -7.33 16.07 -23.84
N GLY A 383 -6.41 16.94 -23.41
CA GLY A 383 -5.03 16.86 -23.89
C GLY A 383 -4.33 15.55 -23.50
N ALA A 384 -3.40 15.06 -24.32
CA ALA A 384 -2.66 13.81 -24.12
C ALA A 384 -2.00 13.68 -22.73
N SER A 385 -1.53 14.78 -22.14
CA SER A 385 -0.95 14.80 -20.79
C SER A 385 -1.97 14.50 -19.66
N LYS A 386 -3.27 14.46 -19.97
CA LYS A 386 -4.37 14.06 -19.09
C LYS A 386 -4.86 12.63 -19.33
N SER A 387 -4.14 11.87 -20.16
CA SER A 387 -4.49 10.48 -20.46
C SER A 387 -4.37 9.57 -19.24
N PHE A 388 -5.18 8.53 -19.24
CA PHE A 388 -5.05 7.38 -18.36
C PHE A 388 -3.72 6.65 -18.62
N ASP A 389 -3.30 6.53 -19.88
CA ASP A 389 -2.04 5.88 -20.28
C ASP A 389 -0.82 6.46 -19.56
N LEU A 390 -0.71 7.80 -19.52
CA LEU A 390 0.42 8.47 -18.88
C LEU A 390 0.31 8.49 -17.34
N ASN A 391 -0.90 8.67 -16.81
CA ASN A 391 -1.08 9.03 -15.40
C ASN A 391 -1.47 7.84 -14.51
N CYS A 392 -2.02 6.77 -15.06
CA CYS A 392 -2.64 5.70 -14.26
C CYS A 392 -2.22 4.30 -14.70
N ALA A 393 -2.05 4.05 -16.01
CA ALA A 393 -1.84 2.70 -16.53
C ALA A 393 -0.64 1.99 -15.90
N SER A 394 0.43 2.70 -15.55
CA SER A 394 1.64 2.11 -14.97
C SER A 394 1.43 1.37 -13.63
N CYS A 395 0.50 1.86 -12.80
CA CYS A 395 0.13 1.22 -11.53
C CYS A 395 -0.92 0.12 -11.71
N HIS A 396 -1.48 -0.02 -12.91
CA HIS A 396 -2.61 -0.91 -13.19
C HIS A 396 -2.30 -2.00 -14.20
N PHE A 397 -1.32 -1.85 -15.09
CA PHE A 397 -1.02 -2.79 -16.16
C PHE A 397 0.19 -3.66 -15.79
N THR A 398 0.02 -4.98 -15.85
CA THR A 398 1.15 -5.91 -15.66
C THR A 398 2.06 -5.88 -16.88
N GLY A 399 3.38 -5.87 -16.69
CA GLY A 399 4.32 -5.74 -17.80
C GLY A 399 4.20 -4.42 -18.55
N PHE A 400 3.82 -3.35 -17.85
CA PHE A 400 3.56 -2.03 -18.41
C PHE A 400 4.67 -1.55 -19.36
N SER A 401 4.23 -1.03 -20.51
CA SER A 401 5.06 -0.20 -21.37
C SER A 401 4.25 0.97 -21.91
N ILE A 402 4.92 2.08 -22.21
CA ILE A 402 4.31 3.27 -22.78
C ILE A 402 5.08 3.72 -24.01
N ALA A 403 4.36 4.11 -25.04
CA ALA A 403 4.89 4.75 -26.23
C ALA A 403 4.21 6.10 -26.44
N LYS A 404 4.97 7.09 -26.89
CA LYS A 404 4.44 8.39 -27.31
C LYS A 404 4.47 8.50 -28.83
N ASN A 405 3.34 8.85 -29.42
CA ASN A 405 3.25 9.14 -30.84
C ASN A 405 3.94 10.47 -31.14
N ALA A 406 4.96 10.47 -32.01
CA ALA A 406 5.73 11.68 -32.33
C ALA A 406 4.91 12.76 -33.08
N THR A 407 3.80 12.38 -33.71
CA THR A 407 2.95 13.30 -34.49
C THR A 407 1.79 13.83 -33.68
N THR A 408 1.03 12.95 -33.02
CA THR A 408 -0.16 13.34 -32.25
C THR A 408 0.15 13.74 -30.81
N LEU A 409 1.34 13.36 -30.31
CA LEU A 409 1.77 13.48 -28.92
C LEU A 409 0.96 12.64 -27.93
N ASP A 410 0.08 11.76 -28.42
CA ASP A 410 -0.66 10.81 -27.60
C ASP A 410 0.24 9.74 -27.02
N TYR A 411 -0.17 9.24 -25.86
CA TYR A 411 0.45 8.11 -25.19
C TYR A 411 -0.40 6.86 -25.39
N THR A 412 0.26 5.73 -25.65
CA THR A 412 -0.37 4.42 -25.66
C THR A 412 0.36 3.55 -24.67
N ALA A 413 -0.32 3.20 -23.59
CA ALA A 413 0.13 2.18 -22.66
C ALA A 413 -0.29 0.81 -23.17
N SER A 414 0.47 -0.22 -22.78
CA SER A 414 0.10 -1.62 -22.98
C SER A 414 0.55 -2.45 -21.80
N ALA A 415 -0.11 -3.59 -21.62
CA ALA A 415 0.28 -4.63 -20.68
C ALA A 415 0.86 -5.85 -21.42
N VAL A 416 1.40 -6.80 -20.66
CA VAL A 416 1.80 -8.11 -21.17
C VAL A 416 0.61 -8.80 -21.84
N ALA A 417 0.86 -9.46 -22.97
CA ALA A 417 -0.15 -10.25 -23.65
C ALA A 417 -0.49 -11.49 -22.79
N ASP A 418 -1.77 -11.74 -22.58
CA ASP A 418 -2.24 -12.88 -21.78
C ASP A 418 -3.53 -13.40 -22.39
N ALA A 419 -3.58 -14.71 -22.70
CA ALA A 419 -4.72 -15.33 -23.39
C ALA A 419 -6.03 -15.31 -22.59
N ASN A 420 -5.96 -15.12 -21.27
CA ASN A 420 -7.13 -15.01 -20.39
C ASN A 420 -7.31 -13.58 -19.85
N GLY A 421 -6.46 -12.64 -20.24
CA GLY A 421 -6.55 -11.23 -19.87
C GLY A 421 -7.68 -10.47 -20.57
N GLU A 422 -7.83 -9.21 -20.19
CA GLU A 422 -8.81 -8.28 -20.75
C GLU A 422 -8.43 -7.87 -22.18
N ILE A 423 -9.41 -7.65 -23.04
CA ILE A 423 -9.14 -7.10 -24.38
C ILE A 423 -8.74 -5.63 -24.24
N HIS A 424 -7.51 -5.28 -24.62
CA HIS A 424 -7.08 -3.89 -24.67
C HIS A 424 -7.80 -3.17 -25.82
N PRO A 425 -8.60 -2.12 -25.54
CA PRO A 425 -9.52 -1.57 -26.52
C PRO A 425 -8.82 -0.90 -27.71
N LEU A 426 -7.60 -0.39 -27.52
CA LEU A 426 -6.84 0.24 -28.61
C LEU A 426 -6.09 -0.75 -29.51
N THR A 427 -5.63 -1.88 -28.96
CA THR A 427 -4.82 -2.85 -29.73
C THR A 427 -5.64 -4.03 -30.22
N GLY A 428 -6.79 -4.31 -29.59
CA GLY A 428 -7.62 -5.47 -29.83
C GLY A 428 -7.01 -6.79 -29.32
N VAL A 429 -5.89 -6.73 -28.61
CA VAL A 429 -5.16 -7.89 -28.09
C VAL A 429 -5.56 -8.13 -26.64
N GLN A 430 -5.69 -9.40 -26.24
CA GLN A 430 -5.86 -9.75 -24.83
C GLN A 430 -4.57 -9.51 -24.07
N GLN A 431 -4.66 -8.71 -23.01
CA GLN A 431 -3.55 -8.29 -22.19
C GLN A 431 -3.97 -8.27 -20.73
N GLU A 432 -2.99 -8.31 -19.83
CA GLU A 432 -3.26 -8.25 -18.40
C GLU A 432 -3.35 -6.80 -17.90
N LEU A 433 -4.52 -6.18 -18.07
CA LEU A 433 -4.76 -4.75 -17.77
C LEU A 433 -4.95 -4.46 -16.27
N ASN A 434 -4.56 -5.41 -15.42
CA ASN A 434 -4.69 -5.39 -13.98
C ASN A 434 -3.35 -5.77 -13.32
N VAL A 435 -3.30 -5.72 -11.99
CA VAL A 435 -2.09 -6.06 -11.23
C VAL A 435 -1.95 -7.58 -11.12
N GLY A 436 -0.85 -8.09 -11.65
CA GLY A 436 -0.56 -9.51 -11.86
C GLY A 436 0.63 -10.00 -11.04
N CYS A 437 0.94 -11.28 -11.19
CA CYS A 437 2.07 -11.93 -10.51
C CYS A 437 3.37 -11.14 -10.73
N GLU A 438 3.64 -10.78 -11.99
CA GLU A 438 4.92 -10.21 -12.41
C GLU A 438 5.09 -8.73 -12.02
N THR A 439 4.05 -8.06 -11.52
CA THR A 439 4.18 -6.73 -10.90
C THR A 439 4.98 -6.80 -9.60
N CYS A 440 4.86 -7.91 -8.85
CA CYS A 440 5.54 -8.11 -7.57
C CYS A 440 6.75 -9.06 -7.67
N HIS A 441 6.72 -10.00 -8.62
CA HIS A 441 7.74 -11.03 -8.78
C HIS A 441 8.74 -10.76 -9.94
N GLY A 442 8.46 -9.74 -10.77
CA GLY A 442 9.22 -9.46 -11.98
C GLY A 442 8.88 -10.40 -13.15
N PRO A 443 9.52 -10.20 -14.31
CA PRO A 443 9.27 -10.98 -15.53
C PRO A 443 9.63 -12.47 -15.37
N GLY A 444 8.71 -13.37 -15.70
CA GLY A 444 8.82 -14.80 -15.42
C GLY A 444 9.38 -15.69 -16.53
N SER A 445 9.73 -15.16 -17.71
CA SER A 445 10.17 -15.98 -18.86
C SER A 445 11.38 -16.86 -18.59
N GLU A 446 12.43 -16.35 -17.93
CA GLU A 446 13.63 -17.13 -17.61
C GLU A 446 13.33 -18.17 -16.53
N HIS A 447 12.53 -17.81 -15.53
CA HIS A 447 12.04 -18.73 -14.50
C HIS A 447 11.25 -19.90 -15.11
N GLN A 448 10.33 -19.61 -16.02
CA GLN A 448 9.57 -20.61 -16.75
C GLN A 448 10.49 -21.50 -17.60
N ALA A 449 11.46 -20.91 -18.31
CA ALA A 449 12.42 -21.64 -19.13
C ALA A 449 13.35 -22.56 -18.30
N ALA A 450 13.65 -22.18 -17.06
CA ALA A 450 14.40 -22.98 -16.10
C ALA A 450 13.56 -24.09 -15.43
N GLY A 451 12.26 -24.18 -15.73
CA GLY A 451 11.37 -25.21 -15.18
C GLY A 451 10.78 -24.89 -13.81
N GLY A 452 10.87 -23.63 -13.36
CA GLY A 452 10.13 -23.14 -12.18
C GLY A 452 10.75 -23.45 -10.81
N LEU A 453 12.02 -23.86 -10.75
CA LEU A 453 12.69 -24.28 -9.50
C LEU A 453 13.21 -23.09 -8.67
N GLY A 454 12.49 -21.97 -8.62
CA GLY A 454 12.88 -20.80 -7.82
C GLY A 454 14.03 -19.95 -8.38
N GLU A 455 14.58 -20.26 -9.56
CA GLU A 455 15.58 -19.42 -10.24
C GLU A 455 14.93 -18.26 -11.03
N PHE A 456 15.70 -17.20 -11.27
CA PHE A 456 15.33 -16.06 -12.14
C PHE A 456 13.99 -15.40 -11.80
N ILE A 457 13.61 -15.34 -10.53
CA ILE A 457 12.36 -14.71 -10.10
C ILE A 457 12.51 -14.06 -8.74
N VAL A 458 11.90 -12.89 -8.56
CA VAL A 458 11.93 -12.20 -7.28
C VAL A 458 11.02 -12.91 -6.29
N THR A 459 11.53 -13.17 -5.09
CA THR A 459 10.79 -13.70 -3.94
C THR A 459 10.70 -12.62 -2.88
N PRO A 460 9.59 -11.86 -2.82
CA PRO A 460 9.46 -10.71 -1.93
C PRO A 460 9.76 -11.01 -0.47
N GLY A 461 9.36 -12.18 0.04
CA GLY A 461 9.59 -12.60 1.43
C GLY A 461 11.06 -12.71 1.84
N ASN A 462 11.97 -12.85 0.87
CA ASN A 462 13.42 -12.91 1.10
C ASN A 462 14.11 -11.56 0.90
N LEU A 463 13.37 -10.49 0.58
CA LEU A 463 13.91 -9.13 0.51
C LEU A 463 13.99 -8.48 1.90
N THR A 464 14.81 -7.45 2.02
CA THR A 464 14.72 -6.51 3.16
C THR A 464 13.31 -5.91 3.27
N ALA A 465 12.95 -5.44 4.48
CA ALA A 465 11.61 -4.91 4.73
C ALA A 465 11.33 -3.66 3.89
N GLU A 466 12.33 -2.81 3.70
CA GLU A 466 12.34 -1.63 2.83
C GLU A 466 12.10 -1.98 1.36
N ARG A 467 12.82 -2.97 0.81
CA ARG A 467 12.68 -3.40 -0.59
C ARG A 467 11.33 -4.05 -0.86
N GLU A 468 10.83 -4.91 0.04
CA GLU A 468 9.47 -5.46 -0.14
C GLU A 468 8.42 -4.35 -0.06
N SER A 469 8.51 -3.46 0.93
CA SER A 469 7.47 -2.47 1.16
C SER A 469 7.35 -1.47 -0.01
N VAL A 470 8.45 -1.14 -0.70
CA VAL A 470 8.40 -0.24 -1.86
C VAL A 470 7.78 -0.88 -3.11
N ILE A 471 7.73 -2.22 -3.20
CA ILE A 471 6.94 -2.92 -4.25
C ILE A 471 5.46 -2.50 -4.15
N CYS A 472 4.92 -2.43 -2.94
CA CYS A 472 3.58 -1.91 -2.69
C CYS A 472 3.53 -0.39 -2.82
N GLY A 473 4.57 0.27 -2.29
CA GLY A 473 4.70 1.73 -2.22
C GLY A 473 4.63 2.45 -3.56
N GLN A 474 5.06 1.82 -4.66
CA GLN A 474 4.97 2.42 -5.99
C GLN A 474 3.52 2.74 -6.42
N CYS A 475 2.52 2.04 -5.87
CA CYS A 475 1.09 2.25 -6.16
C CYS A 475 0.31 2.77 -4.93
N HIS A 476 0.62 2.27 -3.74
CA HIS A 476 -0.05 2.61 -2.47
C HIS A 476 0.56 3.81 -1.75
N SER A 477 1.11 4.73 -2.55
CA SER A 477 1.47 6.09 -2.15
C SER A 477 0.99 7.08 -3.21
N ARG A 478 1.33 8.36 -3.07
CA ARG A 478 1.05 9.41 -4.06
C ARG A 478 2.37 9.95 -4.60
N PRO A 479 3.16 9.16 -5.32
CA PRO A 479 4.38 9.68 -5.92
C PRO A 479 4.02 10.61 -7.08
N LYS A 480 5.03 11.20 -7.70
CA LYS A 480 4.96 11.81 -9.04
C LYS A 480 6.21 11.38 -9.78
N GLY A 481 6.15 11.09 -11.06
CA GLY A 481 7.32 10.77 -11.88
C GLY A 481 7.80 11.93 -12.78
N THR A 482 8.70 11.58 -13.71
CA THR A 482 9.46 12.55 -14.54
C THR A 482 9.44 12.26 -16.05
N TYR A 483 8.78 11.18 -16.49
CA TYR A 483 8.76 10.74 -17.88
C TYR A 483 8.40 11.84 -18.89
N ASP A 484 9.09 11.84 -20.04
CA ASP A 484 8.84 12.74 -21.19
C ASP A 484 8.94 14.23 -20.85
N GLY A 485 9.72 14.58 -19.82
CA GLY A 485 9.86 15.95 -19.34
C GLY A 485 8.59 16.51 -18.70
N VAL A 486 7.56 15.67 -18.51
CA VAL A 486 6.32 16.02 -17.82
C VAL A 486 6.56 15.82 -16.33
N THR A 487 7.12 16.83 -15.68
CA THR A 487 7.24 16.83 -14.22
C THR A 487 5.85 16.81 -13.60
N GLY A 488 5.57 15.82 -12.74
CA GLY A 488 4.30 15.76 -12.03
C GLY A 488 3.22 14.87 -12.66
N ASN A 489 3.59 13.92 -13.53
CA ASN A 489 2.68 12.82 -13.89
C ASN A 489 2.28 12.01 -12.64
N ASP A 490 1.04 11.52 -12.57
CA ASP A 490 0.57 10.80 -11.36
C ASP A 490 1.26 9.44 -11.16
N SER A 491 1.86 8.89 -12.21
CA SER A 491 2.60 7.63 -12.21
C SER A 491 4.10 7.82 -11.89
N PRO A 492 4.73 6.99 -11.05
CA PRO A 492 6.16 7.09 -10.74
C PRO A 492 7.04 6.48 -11.86
N LEU A 493 7.00 7.12 -13.02
CA LEU A 493 7.82 6.75 -14.17
C LEU A 493 9.13 7.52 -14.18
N ASN A 494 10.24 6.81 -14.39
CA ASN A 494 11.53 7.43 -14.70
C ASN A 494 11.53 8.10 -16.09
N ALA A 495 12.65 8.73 -16.46
CA ALA A 495 12.80 9.40 -17.74
C ALA A 495 12.61 8.49 -18.97
N ASP A 496 12.82 7.18 -18.81
CA ASP A 496 12.65 6.16 -19.85
C ASP A 496 11.24 5.53 -19.88
N GLY A 497 10.32 6.00 -19.02
CA GLY A 497 8.94 5.52 -18.98
C GLY A 497 8.79 4.18 -18.27
N LYS A 498 9.70 3.88 -17.33
CA LYS A 498 9.70 2.63 -16.55
C LYS A 498 9.31 2.88 -15.09
N MET A 499 8.52 1.95 -14.56
CA MET A 499 8.26 1.79 -13.13
C MET A 499 9.48 1.22 -12.41
N LEU A 500 9.41 1.14 -11.09
CA LEU A 500 10.38 0.39 -10.30
C LEU A 500 10.32 -1.11 -10.67
N PHE A 501 11.48 -1.76 -10.66
CA PHE A 501 11.58 -3.21 -10.77
C PHE A 501 11.52 -3.85 -9.37
N PRO A 502 10.78 -4.94 -9.13
CA PRO A 502 10.71 -5.57 -7.80
C PRO A 502 12.08 -5.92 -7.23
N GLY A 503 12.33 -5.56 -5.98
CA GLY A 503 13.65 -5.69 -5.37
C GLY A 503 14.55 -4.46 -5.55
N THR A 504 14.13 -3.40 -6.23
CA THR A 504 14.82 -2.10 -6.21
C THR A 504 14.79 -1.50 -4.80
N SER A 505 15.86 -0.84 -4.36
CA SER A 505 15.90 -0.16 -3.06
C SER A 505 14.91 1.01 -3.03
N ARG A 506 14.50 1.43 -1.83
CA ARG A 506 13.67 2.63 -1.72
C ARG A 506 14.47 3.86 -2.13
N ALA A 507 15.75 3.94 -1.77
CA ALA A 507 16.63 5.04 -2.19
C ALA A 507 16.69 5.17 -3.72
N ASP A 508 16.88 4.06 -4.44
CA ASP A 508 16.92 4.04 -5.90
C ASP A 508 15.56 4.41 -6.50
N TYR A 509 14.46 3.91 -5.92
CA TYR A 509 13.10 4.26 -6.34
C TYR A 509 12.87 5.78 -6.28
N LEU A 510 13.21 6.39 -5.14
CA LEU A 510 13.01 7.82 -4.95
C LEU A 510 13.89 8.64 -5.89
N ALA A 511 15.15 8.23 -6.07
CA ALA A 511 16.11 8.92 -6.94
C ALA A 511 15.79 8.78 -8.44
N GLY A 512 15.30 7.62 -8.86
CA GLY A 512 15.17 7.25 -10.27
C GLY A 512 13.76 7.46 -10.85
N GLN A 513 12.72 7.22 -10.06
CA GLN A 513 11.35 7.10 -10.54
C GLN A 513 10.46 8.26 -10.10
N THR A 514 10.90 9.07 -9.13
CA THR A 514 10.04 10.09 -8.52
C THR A 514 10.57 11.52 -8.60
N SER A 515 9.66 12.48 -8.72
CA SER A 515 9.83 13.92 -8.48
C SER A 515 9.02 14.41 -7.25
N ARG A 516 8.21 13.51 -6.68
CA ARG A 516 7.53 13.64 -5.39
C ARG A 516 7.49 12.23 -4.83
N ASN A 517 7.96 12.07 -3.60
CA ASN A 517 8.21 10.75 -3.03
C ASN A 517 6.91 10.00 -2.74
N ASP A 518 6.07 10.55 -1.86
CA ASP A 518 4.93 9.80 -1.32
C ASP A 518 3.64 10.64 -1.17
N ALA A 519 3.72 11.94 -0.88
CA ALA A 519 2.55 12.83 -0.68
C ALA A 519 2.94 14.32 -0.66
N THR A 520 1.96 15.22 -0.75
CA THR A 520 2.12 16.63 -0.32
C THR A 520 1.54 16.86 1.07
N THR A 521 1.86 17.98 1.71
CA THR A 521 1.31 18.36 3.03
C THR A 521 -0.21 18.50 3.00
N SER A 522 -0.78 18.91 1.86
CA SER A 522 -2.24 18.97 1.67
C SER A 522 -2.91 17.60 1.63
N ASP A 523 -2.15 16.53 1.35
CA ASP A 523 -2.61 15.14 1.37
C ASP A 523 -2.50 14.53 2.78
N LEU A 524 -2.03 15.28 3.78
CA LEU A 524 -1.89 14.85 5.17
C LEU A 524 -2.69 15.77 6.08
N TRP A 525 -3.12 15.23 7.21
CA TRP A 525 -3.63 16.01 8.33
C TRP A 525 -2.48 16.63 9.13
N ALA A 526 -2.80 17.55 10.05
CA ALA A 526 -1.78 18.22 10.87
C ALA A 526 -0.92 17.24 11.69
N ASP A 527 -1.50 16.12 12.13
CA ASP A 527 -0.82 15.04 12.85
C ASP A 527 -0.20 13.97 11.90
N GLN A 528 -0.04 14.30 10.62
CA GLN A 528 0.64 13.52 9.58
C GLN A 528 -0.06 12.22 9.16
N HIS A 529 -1.28 11.96 9.61
CA HIS A 529 -2.11 10.91 9.05
C HIS A 529 -2.55 11.25 7.63
N SER A 530 -2.75 10.23 6.81
CA SER A 530 -3.24 10.39 5.45
C SER A 530 -4.65 10.97 5.37
N LYS A 531 -4.84 11.92 4.43
CA LYS A 531 -6.11 12.63 4.16
C LYS A 531 -6.67 12.33 2.77
N SER A 532 -5.83 11.82 1.87
CA SER A 532 -6.15 11.50 0.48
C SER A 532 -6.11 9.99 0.22
N HIS A 533 -6.70 9.57 -0.91
CA HIS A 533 -6.70 8.16 -1.31
C HIS A 533 -5.30 7.59 -1.60
N HIS A 534 -5.16 6.28 -1.33
CA HIS A 534 -4.00 5.39 -1.56
C HIS A 534 -2.66 5.86 -0.97
N GLN A 535 -2.64 6.12 0.33
CA GLN A 535 -1.44 6.54 1.08
C GLN A 535 -1.04 5.55 2.17
N GLN A 536 -1.43 4.27 2.04
CA GLN A 536 -1.13 3.26 3.04
C GLN A 536 0.38 3.12 3.27
N TYR A 537 1.18 3.17 2.21
CA TYR A 537 2.64 3.13 2.32
C TYR A 537 3.21 4.40 2.95
N THR A 538 2.70 5.58 2.57
CA THR A 538 3.07 6.88 3.18
C THR A 538 2.90 6.85 4.69
N ASP A 539 1.79 6.30 5.19
CA ASP A 539 1.55 6.11 6.61
C ASP A 539 2.48 5.03 7.20
N PHE A 540 2.59 3.88 6.53
CA PHE A 540 3.28 2.70 7.05
C PHE A 540 4.76 2.92 7.32
N ILE A 541 5.49 3.55 6.38
CA ILE A 541 6.94 3.79 6.54
C ILE A 541 7.25 4.68 7.74
N ALA A 542 6.29 5.50 8.16
CA ALA A 542 6.45 6.39 9.30
C ALA A 542 5.84 5.81 10.59
N SER A 543 5.39 4.55 10.57
CA SER A 543 4.95 3.81 11.75
C SER A 543 6.12 3.08 12.43
N ALA A 544 5.98 2.76 13.72
CA ALA A 544 6.95 1.94 14.45
C ALA A 544 7.03 0.49 13.95
N LYS A 545 6.06 0.02 13.15
CA LYS A 545 6.07 -1.35 12.59
C LYS A 545 7.11 -1.51 11.49
N TYR A 546 7.40 -0.44 10.75
CA TYR A 546 8.36 -0.45 9.65
C TYR A 546 9.82 -0.42 10.12
N ARG A 547 10.13 0.36 11.18
CA ARG A 547 11.48 0.42 11.78
C ARG A 547 11.40 0.23 13.30
N ASN A 548 11.99 -0.84 13.81
CA ASN A 548 12.12 -1.10 15.25
C ASN A 548 13.21 -2.17 15.50
N GLY A 549 13.62 -2.33 16.76
CA GLY A 549 14.69 -3.26 17.14
C GLY A 549 14.27 -4.73 17.29
N SER A 550 13.02 -5.13 17.04
CA SER A 550 12.58 -6.51 17.31
C SER A 550 12.09 -7.26 16.07
N ALA A 551 11.18 -6.66 15.30
CA ALA A 551 10.64 -7.26 14.09
C ALA A 551 10.19 -6.19 13.09
N LEU A 552 10.92 -6.09 11.98
CA LEU A 552 10.61 -5.23 10.85
C LEU A 552 9.45 -5.83 10.07
N LYS A 553 8.29 -5.16 10.11
CA LYS A 553 7.09 -5.63 9.41
C LYS A 553 7.04 -5.01 8.02
N THR A 554 6.34 -5.71 7.13
CA THR A 554 6.01 -5.28 5.76
C THR A 554 4.50 -5.36 5.55
N CYS A 555 4.03 -5.01 4.36
CA CYS A 555 2.61 -5.11 4.02
C CYS A 555 2.09 -6.56 4.14
N THR A 556 2.88 -7.55 3.71
CA THR A 556 2.51 -8.98 3.71
C THR A 556 2.47 -9.59 5.11
N ALA A 557 2.98 -8.89 6.14
CA ALA A 557 2.80 -9.30 7.53
C ALA A 557 1.33 -9.22 8.00
N CYS A 558 0.49 -8.45 7.29
CA CYS A 558 -0.92 -8.25 7.59
C CYS A 558 -1.85 -8.57 6.41
N HIS A 559 -1.31 -8.70 5.19
CA HIS A 559 -2.10 -8.89 3.98
C HIS A 559 -1.80 -10.23 3.29
N ASP A 560 -2.86 -10.93 2.89
CA ASP A 560 -2.80 -12.09 2.01
C ASP A 560 -2.89 -11.63 0.54
N VAL A 561 -1.73 -11.45 -0.09
CA VAL A 561 -1.65 -10.84 -1.42
C VAL A 561 -2.12 -11.74 -2.57
N HIS A 562 -2.30 -13.05 -2.32
CA HIS A 562 -2.68 -14.03 -3.34
C HIS A 562 -4.12 -14.51 -3.23
N ALA A 563 -4.88 -14.03 -2.25
CA ALA A 563 -6.28 -14.36 -2.06
C ALA A 563 -7.05 -13.13 -1.60
N PRO A 564 -8.39 -13.13 -1.68
CA PRO A 564 -9.17 -12.05 -1.10
C PRO A 564 -8.96 -11.94 0.40
N GLY A 565 -8.40 -12.93 1.13
CA GLY A 565 -8.25 -12.85 2.58
C GLY A 565 -9.60 -12.96 3.31
N THR A 566 -9.71 -12.41 4.53
CA THR A 566 -10.98 -12.43 5.30
C THR A 566 -11.89 -11.24 5.02
N ASP A 567 -11.39 -10.22 4.34
CA ASP A 567 -12.16 -9.08 3.85
C ASP A 567 -11.70 -8.72 2.44
N ARG A 568 -12.48 -7.96 1.67
CA ARG A 568 -12.12 -7.64 0.27
C ARG A 568 -10.90 -6.70 0.11
N HIS A 569 -10.22 -6.35 1.21
CA HIS A 569 -8.95 -5.62 1.24
C HIS A 569 -7.77 -6.53 1.53
N GLN A 570 -7.94 -7.85 1.41
CA GLN A 570 -6.85 -8.82 1.50
C GLN A 570 -6.22 -8.89 2.89
N LEU A 571 -6.97 -8.64 3.97
CA LEU A 571 -6.44 -8.84 5.32
C LEU A 571 -6.23 -10.33 5.62
N SER A 572 -5.05 -10.66 6.17
CA SER A 572 -4.73 -12.00 6.65
C SER A 572 -5.41 -12.28 7.99
N GLY A 573 -6.06 -13.44 8.15
CA GLY A 573 -6.70 -13.84 9.41
C GLY A 573 -8.00 -13.09 9.72
N THR A 574 -8.63 -13.32 10.87
CA THR A 574 -10.02 -12.91 11.20
C THR A 574 -10.23 -11.40 11.36
N THR A 575 -11.48 -10.93 11.23
CA THR A 575 -11.88 -9.51 11.46
C THR A 575 -11.89 -9.12 12.95
N ASP A 576 -11.10 -9.79 13.78
CA ASP A 576 -10.99 -9.57 15.23
C ASP A 576 -9.57 -9.14 15.62
N ASN A 577 -9.24 -9.17 16.92
CA ASN A 577 -7.94 -8.74 17.43
C ASN A 577 -6.79 -9.72 17.19
N THR A 578 -7.05 -10.90 16.60
CA THR A 578 -6.05 -11.98 16.50
C THR A 578 -4.80 -11.54 15.73
N LEU A 579 -4.97 -10.79 14.64
CA LEU A 579 -3.84 -10.30 13.84
C LEU A 579 -2.91 -9.41 14.67
N CYS A 580 -3.47 -8.47 15.44
CA CYS A 580 -2.69 -7.57 16.29
C CYS A 580 -2.06 -8.31 17.48
N LEU A 581 -2.84 -9.18 18.14
CA LEU A 581 -2.42 -9.92 19.33
C LEU A 581 -1.44 -11.05 19.03
N SER A 582 -1.25 -11.42 17.75
CA SER A 582 -0.20 -12.36 17.33
C SER A 582 1.22 -11.88 17.69
N CYS A 583 1.42 -10.55 17.70
CA CYS A 583 2.68 -9.92 18.11
C CYS A 583 2.56 -9.18 19.45
N HIS A 584 1.37 -8.68 19.79
CA HIS A 584 1.11 -7.98 21.06
C HIS A 584 0.55 -8.95 22.12
N THR A 585 1.25 -10.07 22.35
CA THR A 585 0.75 -11.19 23.17
C THR A 585 0.50 -10.83 24.63
N ASP A 586 1.20 -9.83 25.15
CA ASP A 586 1.07 -9.35 26.53
C ASP A 586 -0.08 -8.34 26.72
N VAL A 587 -0.80 -8.02 25.65
CA VAL A 587 -1.90 -7.05 25.67
C VAL A 587 -3.23 -7.78 25.86
N VAL A 588 -3.87 -7.54 26.99
CA VAL A 588 -5.29 -7.89 27.19
C VAL A 588 -6.13 -6.70 26.72
N SER A 589 -6.81 -6.82 25.58
CA SER A 589 -7.50 -5.69 24.92
C SER A 589 -8.44 -4.91 25.86
N GLY A 590 -9.28 -5.61 26.64
CA GLY A 590 -10.19 -4.96 27.58
C GLY A 590 -9.49 -4.15 28.67
N ASP A 591 -8.45 -4.71 29.30
CA ASP A 591 -7.69 -4.04 30.35
C ASP A 591 -6.90 -2.86 29.79
N HIS A 592 -6.29 -3.05 28.61
CA HIS A 592 -5.59 -1.99 27.89
C HIS A 592 -6.53 -0.82 27.58
N GLN A 593 -7.71 -1.11 27.03
CA GLN A 593 -8.70 -0.11 26.72
C GLN A 593 -9.10 0.68 27.99
N VAL A 594 -9.50 -0.01 29.06
CA VAL A 594 -9.87 0.64 30.34
C VAL A 594 -8.73 1.50 30.87
N ALA A 595 -7.48 1.03 30.78
CA ALA A 595 -6.32 1.78 31.21
C ALA A 595 -6.05 3.05 30.37
N LYS A 596 -6.42 3.05 29.08
CA LYS A 596 -6.22 4.20 28.18
C LYS A 596 -7.37 5.19 28.17
N ILE A 597 -8.62 4.74 28.26
CA ILE A 597 -9.81 5.60 28.13
C ILE A 597 -10.55 5.82 29.47
N GLY A 598 -10.20 5.07 30.52
CA GLY A 598 -10.80 5.21 31.85
C GLY A 598 -12.17 4.53 32.02
N SER A 599 -12.66 3.78 31.04
CA SER A 599 -13.96 3.10 31.07
C SER A 599 -13.99 1.83 30.21
N ALA A 600 -14.92 0.93 30.52
CA ALA A 600 -15.27 -0.21 29.65
C ALA A 600 -16.26 0.24 28.55
N LEU A 601 -16.28 -0.42 27.39
CA LEU A 601 -17.28 -0.10 26.35
C LEU A 601 -18.69 -0.43 26.83
N HIS A 602 -19.65 0.43 26.51
CA HIS A 602 -21.07 0.21 26.80
C HIS A 602 -21.65 -1.04 26.12
N SER A 603 -21.02 -1.54 25.05
CA SER A 603 -21.40 -2.77 24.36
C SER A 603 -21.09 -4.05 25.15
N GLY A 604 -20.26 -3.97 26.20
CA GLY A 604 -19.79 -5.13 26.97
C GLY A 604 -18.77 -6.02 26.26
N ALA A 605 -18.49 -5.77 24.97
CA ALA A 605 -17.40 -6.40 24.22
C ALA A 605 -16.16 -5.47 24.24
N PRO A 606 -14.93 -6.02 24.29
CA PRO A 606 -13.72 -5.21 24.16
C PRO A 606 -13.64 -4.56 22.76
N ALA A 607 -13.08 -3.35 22.68
CA ALA A 607 -12.80 -2.70 21.40
C ALA A 607 -11.88 -3.57 20.52
N LEU A 608 -12.03 -3.45 19.20
CA LEU A 608 -11.00 -3.93 18.30
C LEU A 608 -9.82 -2.97 18.29
N CYS A 609 -8.59 -3.47 18.15
CA CYS A 609 -7.39 -2.63 18.10
C CYS A 609 -7.50 -1.58 16.99
N ILE A 610 -8.02 -2.00 15.83
CA ILE A 610 -8.20 -1.17 14.63
C ILE A 610 -9.23 -0.04 14.83
N ASP A 611 -10.14 -0.16 15.79
CA ASP A 611 -11.15 0.87 16.11
C ASP A 611 -10.50 2.16 16.63
N CYS A 612 -9.29 2.07 17.17
CA CYS A 612 -8.52 3.20 17.69
C CYS A 612 -7.22 3.45 16.91
N HIS A 613 -6.55 2.39 16.44
CA HIS A 613 -5.21 2.47 15.84
C HIS A 613 -5.21 2.49 14.30
N SER A 614 -6.34 2.20 13.64
CA SER A 614 -6.41 2.13 12.16
C SER A 614 -7.71 2.74 11.64
N VAL A 615 -8.02 3.92 12.14
CA VAL A 615 -9.28 4.61 11.85
C VAL A 615 -9.33 5.15 10.42
N LYS A 616 -10.53 5.38 9.88
CA LYS A 616 -10.74 5.71 8.45
C LYS A 616 -10.51 7.18 8.10
N THR A 617 -9.25 7.62 8.03
CA THR A 617 -8.84 9.05 7.93
C THR A 617 -8.97 9.68 6.55
N ALA A 618 -9.09 8.87 5.49
CA ALA A 618 -9.11 9.34 4.11
C ALA A 618 -10.33 8.83 3.33
N LYS A 619 -10.62 9.47 2.19
CA LYS A 619 -11.72 9.10 1.28
C LYS A 619 -11.21 8.66 -0.09
N SER A 620 -11.63 7.48 -0.51
CA SER A 620 -11.59 6.99 -1.89
C SER A 620 -12.87 7.37 -2.64
N GLY A 621 -14.02 6.98 -2.11
CA GLY A 621 -15.35 7.20 -2.67
C GLY A 621 -16.11 8.26 -1.89
N ALA A 622 -17.34 7.93 -1.48
CA ALA A 622 -18.19 8.82 -0.69
C ALA A 622 -17.86 8.82 0.82
N GLY A 623 -17.04 7.88 1.33
CA GLY A 623 -16.88 7.70 2.78
C GLY A 623 -18.19 7.30 3.47
N GLU A 624 -18.24 7.47 4.79
CA GLU A 624 -19.50 7.43 5.54
C GLU A 624 -20.36 8.66 5.24
N GLN A 625 -21.67 8.61 5.45
CA GLN A 625 -22.55 9.73 5.12
C GLN A 625 -22.50 10.90 6.13
N THR A 626 -21.61 10.84 7.11
CA THR A 626 -21.35 11.89 8.10
C THR A 626 -20.31 12.89 7.59
N TRP A 627 -20.34 14.15 8.04
CA TRP A 627 -19.46 15.21 7.53
C TRP A 627 -17.95 14.85 7.59
N ASN A 628 -17.54 14.03 8.56
CA ASN A 628 -16.15 13.70 8.86
C ASN A 628 -15.71 12.24 8.59
N GLY A 629 -16.60 11.34 8.18
CA GLY A 629 -16.23 9.93 8.00
C GLY A 629 -15.51 9.66 6.68
N GLY A 630 -14.37 8.96 6.74
CA GLY A 630 -13.66 8.41 5.59
C GLY A 630 -14.05 6.96 5.29
N ASP A 631 -13.41 6.36 4.28
CA ASP A 631 -13.56 4.94 3.91
C ASP A 631 -12.20 4.20 3.80
N ILE A 632 -11.07 4.89 3.95
CA ILE A 632 -9.73 4.30 3.96
C ILE A 632 -9.12 4.43 5.36
N SER A 633 -8.71 3.29 5.93
CA SER A 633 -7.97 3.21 7.20
C SER A 633 -6.55 3.75 7.10
N SER A 634 -6.15 4.56 8.08
CA SER A 634 -4.76 4.95 8.25
C SER A 634 -3.89 3.76 8.66
N HIS A 635 -2.66 3.75 8.17
CA HIS A 635 -1.64 2.75 8.48
C HIS A 635 -0.52 3.31 9.36
N ARG A 636 -0.80 4.38 10.13
CA ARG A 636 0.12 4.93 11.12
C ARG A 636 0.21 4.07 12.38
N PHE A 637 -0.86 3.34 12.68
CA PHE A 637 -0.99 2.42 13.82
C PHE A 637 -0.84 3.08 15.20
N ASP A 638 -0.87 4.41 15.27
CA ASP A 638 -1.02 5.17 16.50
C ASP A 638 -2.46 5.69 16.63
N VAL A 639 -2.76 6.32 17.77
CA VAL A 639 -4.08 6.90 18.01
C VAL A 639 -4.00 8.37 17.61
N PRO A 640 -4.82 8.82 16.63
CA PRO A 640 -4.91 10.22 16.26
C PRO A 640 -5.12 11.12 17.47
N ARG A 641 -4.34 12.22 17.54
CA ARG A 641 -4.45 13.20 18.63
C ARG A 641 -5.06 14.48 18.12
N VAL A 642 -5.73 15.19 19.02
CA VAL A 642 -6.23 16.54 18.73
C VAL A 642 -5.05 17.48 18.55
N ALA A 643 -4.64 17.72 17.30
CA ALA A 643 -3.84 18.87 16.96
C ALA A 643 -4.73 20.13 17.03
N THR A 644 -4.12 21.31 17.20
CA THR A 644 -4.81 22.61 17.23
C THR A 644 -5.91 22.73 16.16
N THR A 645 -7.06 23.31 16.54
CA THR A 645 -8.40 23.17 15.94
C THR A 645 -8.59 23.57 14.46
N THR A 646 -7.55 24.01 13.74
CA THR A 646 -7.69 24.53 12.37
C THR A 646 -7.59 23.47 11.26
N ASP A 647 -6.95 22.32 11.51
CA ASP A 647 -6.87 21.19 10.55
C ASP A 647 -6.73 19.84 11.29
N ALA A 648 -7.50 19.71 12.37
CA ALA A 648 -7.49 18.50 13.20
C ALA A 648 -8.22 17.36 12.47
N MET A 649 -7.64 16.16 12.53
CA MET A 649 -8.33 14.93 12.15
C MET A 649 -9.66 14.84 12.88
N PRO A 650 -10.78 14.62 12.18
CA PRO A 650 -12.09 14.67 12.82
C PRO A 650 -12.53 13.32 13.44
N ILE A 651 -11.66 12.32 13.42
CA ILE A 651 -11.96 10.91 13.77
C ILE A 651 -11.64 10.47 15.21
N PRO A 652 -10.72 11.08 15.99
CA PRO A 652 -10.68 10.80 17.42
C PRO A 652 -12.00 11.10 18.15
N PHE A 653 -12.97 11.75 17.48
CA PHE A 653 -14.27 12.18 18.01
C PHE A 653 -15.50 11.44 17.44
N ASN A 654 -15.37 10.56 16.44
CA ASN A 654 -16.54 9.99 15.74
C ASN A 654 -16.78 8.51 16.03
N ASN A 655 -15.79 7.79 16.53
CA ASN A 655 -16.02 6.46 17.06
C ASN A 655 -16.76 6.59 18.41
N SER A 656 -17.51 5.57 18.81
CA SER A 656 -18.39 5.62 20.01
C SER A 656 -17.69 6.13 21.28
N CYS A 657 -16.37 5.97 21.33
CA CYS A 657 -15.49 6.45 22.40
C CYS A 657 -15.32 7.98 22.41
N GLY A 658 -15.03 8.61 21.27
CA GLY A 658 -14.63 10.02 21.18
C GLY A 658 -15.77 11.05 21.29
N VAL A 659 -17.02 10.59 21.20
CA VAL A 659 -18.21 11.41 21.46
C VAL A 659 -18.44 11.57 22.98
N CYS A 660 -18.00 10.61 23.78
CA CYS A 660 -18.22 10.56 25.23
C CYS A 660 -16.97 10.82 26.08
N HIS A 661 -15.78 10.59 25.52
CA HIS A 661 -14.46 10.68 26.14
C HIS A 661 -13.53 11.54 25.28
#